data_AF-A0A3N1H9Y4-F1
#
_entry.id   AF-A0A3N1H9Y4-F1
#
_cell.length_a   1.000
_cell.length_b   1.000
_cell.length_c   1.000
_cell.angle_alpha   90.00
_cell.angle_beta   90.00
_cell.angle_gamma   90.00
#
_symmetry.space_group_name_H-M   'P 1'
#
loop_
_entity.id
_entity.type
_entity.pdbx_description
1 polymer ?
#
loop_
_entity_poly.entity_id
_entity_poly.type
_entity_poly.pdbx_seq_one_letter_code
_entity_poly.pdbx_strand_id
1 'polypeptide(L)'
;MGPPPTEASASESGGTTATNHTEKQMINHGPDTEVLDAESSMPEDIVDVFGEEDEAPAQIAWSRWNSEPMPGLPKMAAVRRAYEACVSHDLPDGFAWALASAVTDPASLRAALSSPRDMPVVGGKFEFIEVDLWTPGVTPMVTNHRAFAERVYPASGSAGALGPLRGPTSEDGVTSTLRTDARSVSHVLAEAERAGTFILSDNKLAASIAERGIMMPVDVVYNEIHHEDGQPPACLLATAEGSSRVTNAHQVLGIEGARTVMYDLPADESNLRRLINSVLVEDPAEPGLTARMANKRRGKRNALIVRARVILRFVPTQASAYDFAQAVGGYLGMLHVDGPRPWPTTGKNEAMAESVVRALRHQDAITQQEHDYMAGLMEPQVAVRNGFPGDQDAQAAYVLATMLHPRLMSIVSRAIRDVTAAAKASPQAKAEAAAELALRPIRSLATSLPADDPTRREIDTMQAVYRRACRLRLYATADWKVTGRTPEELLDAALVELNSSVNTPTGAGDYSARTELAALAQFHLTRRGSLRREPFGSGGTNADKRGPHDVLRAMMEETQGLRLLYQAIIDGRAGRKPRVVDENGRLVRGRISENGVLTLDVDGDEIEIADQWLREDAFPRPGRNQQQMPTPPQPSSDEETPAMALARYKKNVGLALDALEQQVENLEELTDGSATPLVEIQGWATAGLVKRIDELRTRLSFWDSLAHRIARREHPATETD
;
A
#
# COMPACT_ATOMS: atom_id res chain seq x y z
N MET A 1 -15.69 -51.70 -0.54
CA MET A 1 -15.26 -52.76 -1.46
C MET A 1 -16.46 -53.17 -2.30
N GLY A 2 -16.38 -52.93 -3.60
CA GLY A 2 -17.44 -53.13 -4.59
C GLY A 2 -17.08 -52.25 -5.80
N PRO A 3 -16.87 -52.82 -7.01
CA PRO A 3 -16.27 -52.09 -8.12
C PRO A 3 -17.31 -51.30 -8.92
N PRO A 4 -16.93 -50.24 -9.64
CA PRO A 4 -17.70 -49.78 -10.79
C PRO A 4 -17.16 -50.41 -12.10
N PRO A 5 -18.00 -50.48 -13.16
CA PRO A 5 -17.73 -51.25 -14.36
C PRO A 5 -17.18 -50.43 -15.55
N THR A 6 -16.50 -51.20 -16.40
CA THR A 6 -16.23 -51.14 -17.85
C THR A 6 -16.81 -50.01 -18.74
N GLU A 7 -15.86 -49.41 -19.48
CA GLU A 7 -15.77 -49.18 -20.94
C GLU A 7 -17.03 -48.93 -21.78
N ALA A 8 -16.97 -47.85 -22.59
CA ALA A 8 -17.44 -47.88 -23.97
C ALA A 8 -16.66 -46.88 -24.85
N SER A 9 -16.00 -47.44 -25.85
CA SER A 9 -15.34 -46.80 -26.99
C SER A 9 -16.33 -46.31 -28.05
N ALA A 10 -16.03 -45.20 -28.74
CA ALA A 10 -16.50 -44.96 -30.10
C ALA A 10 -15.50 -44.12 -30.90
N SER A 11 -15.10 -44.69 -32.03
CA SER A 11 -14.22 -44.19 -33.09
C SER A 11 -15.01 -43.48 -34.18
N GLU A 12 -14.41 -42.49 -34.86
CA GLU A 12 -14.63 -42.07 -36.27
C GLU A 12 -13.65 -40.91 -36.54
N SER A 13 -12.57 -40.98 -37.33
CA SER A 13 -12.37 -41.18 -38.78
C SER A 13 -12.87 -40.05 -39.71
N GLY A 14 -11.91 -39.37 -40.36
CA GLY A 14 -12.09 -38.46 -41.50
C GLY A 14 -11.10 -37.30 -41.43
N GLY A 15 -10.20 -37.01 -42.38
CA GLY A 15 -10.19 -37.31 -43.81
C GLY A 15 -10.02 -36.01 -44.60
N THR A 16 -8.75 -35.61 -44.77
CA THR A 16 -8.11 -34.76 -45.82
C THR A 16 -8.97 -33.92 -46.76
N THR A 17 -8.60 -32.65 -47.00
CA THR A 17 -8.41 -32.12 -48.36
C THR A 17 -7.65 -30.79 -48.39
N ALA A 18 -6.60 -30.76 -49.22
CA ALA A 18 -5.87 -29.59 -49.64
C ALA A 18 -6.39 -29.12 -51.00
N THR A 19 -6.46 -27.81 -51.21
CA THR A 19 -6.63 -27.21 -52.55
C THR A 19 -5.76 -25.99 -52.70
N ASN A 20 -4.80 -26.10 -53.63
CA ASN A 20 -4.08 -25.00 -54.26
C ASN A 20 -4.97 -24.37 -55.34
N HIS A 21 -5.01 -23.04 -55.43
CA HIS A 21 -5.18 -22.35 -56.69
C HIS A 21 -4.38 -21.05 -56.75
N THR A 22 -3.81 -20.83 -57.92
CA THR A 22 -2.82 -19.82 -58.28
C THR A 22 -3.46 -18.87 -59.28
N GLU A 23 -3.35 -17.55 -59.10
CA GLU A 23 -3.40 -16.62 -60.24
C GLU A 23 -2.63 -15.31 -59.98
N LYS A 24 -1.96 -14.87 -61.05
CA LYS A 24 -1.07 -13.68 -61.23
C LYS A 24 -1.92 -12.38 -61.19
N GLN A 25 -1.45 -11.13 -61.09
CA GLN A 25 -0.21 -10.43 -61.48
C GLN A 25 -0.29 -8.93 -61.02
N MET A 26 0.86 -8.23 -61.03
CA MET A 26 1.09 -6.76 -61.10
C MET A 26 1.46 -5.96 -59.82
N ILE A 27 2.78 -5.87 -59.59
CA ILE A 27 3.65 -4.66 -59.45
C ILE A 27 3.08 -3.42 -58.71
N ASN A 28 3.68 -3.07 -57.55
CA ASN A 28 4.22 -1.72 -57.31
C ASN A 28 5.27 -1.68 -56.18
N HIS A 29 6.20 -0.72 -56.26
CA HIS A 29 7.49 -0.62 -55.54
C HIS A 29 7.44 -0.15 -54.06
N GLY A 30 8.20 -0.87 -53.21
CA GLY A 30 9.13 -0.38 -52.16
C GLY A 30 8.60 0.11 -50.78
N PRO A 31 9.47 0.28 -49.76
CA PRO A 31 10.77 -0.35 -49.50
C PRO A 31 10.80 -1.19 -48.20
N ASP A 32 11.92 -1.86 -48.02
CA ASP A 32 12.27 -2.84 -46.98
C ASP A 32 11.83 -2.49 -45.56
N THR A 33 11.11 -3.41 -44.93
CA THR A 33 10.90 -3.45 -43.48
C THR A 33 11.81 -4.54 -42.94
N GLU A 34 12.94 -4.12 -42.35
CA GLU A 34 13.80 -4.99 -41.56
C GLU A 34 12.97 -5.60 -40.43
N VAL A 35 12.95 -6.93 -40.39
CA VAL A 35 12.48 -7.70 -39.24
C VAL A 35 13.56 -7.53 -38.16
N LEU A 36 13.32 -6.63 -37.21
CA LEU A 36 14.13 -6.53 -36.00
C LEU A 36 13.65 -7.57 -35.01
N ASP A 37 14.46 -8.60 -34.82
CA ASP A 37 14.48 -9.45 -33.64
C ASP A 37 14.59 -8.54 -32.41
N ALA A 38 13.52 -8.48 -31.62
CA ALA A 38 13.53 -7.81 -30.33
C ALA A 38 14.23 -8.68 -29.29
N GLU A 39 15.55 -8.80 -29.41
CA GLU A 39 16.40 -9.04 -28.25
C GLU A 39 16.27 -7.81 -27.35
N SER A 40 15.72 -8.03 -26.15
CA SER A 40 15.67 -7.07 -25.06
C SER A 40 17.08 -6.71 -24.62
N SER A 41 17.71 -5.77 -25.33
CA SER A 41 18.96 -5.14 -24.93
C SER A 41 18.70 -4.26 -23.71
N MET A 42 19.19 -4.70 -22.56
CA MET A 42 19.43 -3.84 -21.39
C MET A 42 20.23 -2.61 -21.85
N PRO A 43 19.96 -1.40 -21.34
CA PRO A 43 20.68 -0.21 -21.76
C PRO A 43 22.18 -0.35 -21.46
N GLU A 44 23.02 -0.13 -22.48
CA GLU A 44 24.49 -0.24 -22.43
C GLU A 44 25.17 0.80 -21.49
N ASP A 45 24.41 1.73 -20.90
CA ASP A 45 24.91 2.72 -19.92
C ASP A 45 25.30 2.13 -18.54
N ILE A 46 25.30 0.80 -18.39
CA ILE A 46 25.49 0.11 -17.11
C ILE A 46 26.97 -0.27 -16.84
N VAL A 47 27.88 -0.12 -17.81
CA VAL A 47 29.23 -0.71 -17.71
C VAL A 47 30.34 0.25 -17.26
N ASP A 48 30.12 1.57 -17.17
CA ASP A 48 31.18 2.50 -16.75
C ASP A 48 30.87 3.37 -15.52
N VAL A 49 30.91 2.73 -14.34
CA VAL A 49 30.92 3.45 -13.04
C VAL A 49 32.22 4.26 -12.84
N PHE A 50 33.23 4.08 -13.71
CA PHE A 50 34.54 4.71 -13.63
C PHE A 50 34.82 5.49 -14.94
N GLY A 51 34.18 6.65 -15.11
CA GLY A 51 34.14 7.45 -16.36
C GLY A 51 35.48 7.65 -17.11
N GLU A 52 35.35 7.98 -18.40
CA GLU A 52 36.38 7.92 -19.44
C GLU A 52 37.47 9.03 -19.44
N GLU A 53 37.49 9.97 -18.50
CA GLU A 53 38.45 11.07 -18.57
C GLU A 53 39.71 10.79 -17.74
N ASP A 54 40.88 10.83 -18.39
CA ASP A 54 42.23 10.88 -17.80
C ASP A 54 42.41 12.18 -16.99
N GLU A 55 41.58 12.39 -15.96
CA GLU A 55 41.75 13.47 -15.00
C GLU A 55 42.91 13.16 -14.04
N ALA A 56 43.66 14.21 -13.70
CA ALA A 56 44.72 14.16 -12.70
C ALA A 56 44.25 13.44 -11.42
N PRO A 57 45.13 12.70 -10.71
CA PRO A 57 44.71 11.84 -9.60
C PRO A 57 43.98 12.67 -8.54
N ALA A 58 42.65 12.52 -8.50
CA ALA A 58 41.82 13.08 -7.47
C ALA A 58 42.40 12.65 -6.12
N GLN A 59 42.37 13.55 -5.12
CA GLN A 59 42.76 13.20 -3.77
C GLN A 59 42.03 11.91 -3.36
N ILE A 60 42.80 10.89 -2.99
CA ILE A 60 42.23 9.59 -2.61
C ILE A 60 41.30 9.84 -1.44
N ALA A 61 39.99 9.68 -1.68
CA ALA A 61 39.01 9.80 -0.63
C ALA A 61 39.29 8.80 0.48
N TRP A 62 38.94 9.21 1.70
CA TRP A 62 39.13 8.36 2.87
C TRP A 62 38.34 7.05 2.72
N SER A 63 39.02 5.93 2.96
CA SER A 63 38.45 4.61 3.17
C SER A 63 39.17 3.99 4.37
N ARG A 64 38.44 3.23 5.21
CA ARG A 64 39.03 2.49 6.33
C ARG A 64 40.21 1.61 5.92
N TRP A 65 40.19 1.10 4.70
CA TRP A 65 41.21 0.19 4.17
C TRP A 65 42.42 0.90 3.54
N ASN A 66 42.44 2.23 3.53
CA ASN A 66 43.65 2.98 3.17
C ASN A 66 44.70 2.93 4.30
N SER A 67 44.26 2.79 5.56
CA SER A 67 45.11 2.79 6.75
C SER A 67 45.19 1.45 7.47
N GLU A 68 44.24 0.55 7.24
CA GLU A 68 44.17 -0.76 7.88
C GLU A 68 44.32 -1.89 6.84
N PRO A 69 45.07 -2.96 7.16
CA PRO A 69 45.13 -4.12 6.28
C PRO A 69 43.77 -4.82 6.21
N MET A 70 43.42 -5.32 5.02
CA MET A 70 42.23 -6.16 4.86
C MET A 70 42.35 -7.41 5.74
N PRO A 71 41.27 -7.84 6.41
CA PRO A 71 41.29 -9.09 7.16
C PRO A 71 41.56 -10.26 6.22
N GLY A 72 42.41 -11.18 6.66
CA GLY A 72 42.67 -12.42 5.93
C GLY A 72 41.47 -13.36 5.96
N LEU A 73 41.37 -14.26 4.99
CA LEU A 73 40.30 -15.26 4.96
C LEU A 73 40.42 -16.21 6.17
N PRO A 74 39.38 -16.36 7.01
CA PRO A 74 39.48 -17.16 8.23
C PRO A 74 39.65 -18.64 7.91
N LYS A 75 40.44 -19.35 8.73
CA LYS A 75 40.59 -20.82 8.63
C LYS A 75 39.27 -21.51 9.00
N MET A 76 38.98 -22.65 8.35
CA MET A 76 37.77 -23.44 8.63
C MET A 76 37.58 -23.85 10.09
N ALA A 77 38.68 -24.18 10.78
CA ALA A 77 38.61 -24.50 12.21
C ALA A 77 38.22 -23.29 13.08
N ALA A 78 38.44 -22.06 12.62
CA ALA A 78 37.96 -20.85 13.31
C ALA A 78 36.47 -20.62 13.05
N VAL A 79 36.03 -20.78 11.79
CA VAL A 79 34.62 -20.70 11.38
C VAL A 79 33.77 -21.71 12.15
N ARG A 80 34.18 -22.99 12.21
CA ARG A 80 33.46 -24.04 12.96
C ARG A 80 33.31 -23.73 14.45
N ARG A 81 34.36 -23.21 15.09
CA ARG A 81 34.29 -22.78 16.50
C ARG A 81 33.37 -21.58 16.72
N ALA A 82 33.20 -20.71 15.72
CA ALA A 82 32.23 -19.64 15.80
C ALA A 82 30.80 -20.16 15.60
N TYR A 83 30.58 -21.09 14.68
CA TYR A 83 29.32 -21.82 14.54
C TYR A 83 28.92 -22.51 15.86
N GLU A 84 29.84 -23.25 16.49
CA GLU A 84 29.59 -23.90 17.80
C GLU A 84 29.20 -22.90 18.89
N ALA A 85 29.79 -21.69 18.87
CA ALA A 85 29.43 -20.62 19.80
C ALA A 85 28.03 -20.04 19.51
N CYS A 86 27.66 -19.90 18.23
CA CYS A 86 26.30 -19.51 17.83
C CYS A 86 25.26 -20.55 18.28
N VAL A 87 25.54 -21.85 18.10
CA VAL A 87 24.66 -22.94 18.57
C VAL A 87 24.57 -22.95 20.09
N SER A 88 25.69 -22.74 20.79
CA SER A 88 25.72 -22.62 22.26
C SER A 88 24.95 -21.39 22.77
N HIS A 89 24.71 -20.42 21.90
CA HIS A 89 23.87 -19.25 22.15
C HIS A 89 22.42 -19.49 21.70
N ASP A 90 21.99 -20.74 21.51
CA ASP A 90 20.63 -21.12 21.11
C ASP A 90 20.17 -20.49 19.77
N LEU A 91 21.10 -20.28 18.83
CA LEU A 91 20.74 -19.91 17.45
C LEU A 91 20.44 -21.17 16.62
N PRO A 92 19.43 -21.16 15.73
CA PRO A 92 19.15 -22.25 14.81
C PRO A 92 20.37 -22.59 13.95
N ASP A 93 20.52 -23.86 13.57
CA ASP A 93 21.69 -24.33 12.83
C ASP A 93 21.96 -23.54 11.54
N GLY A 94 20.90 -23.28 10.76
CA GLY A 94 21.01 -22.48 9.53
C GLY A 94 21.49 -21.05 9.80
N PHE A 95 21.02 -20.43 10.88
CA PHE A 95 21.46 -19.09 11.29
C PHE A 95 22.91 -19.12 11.77
N ALA A 96 23.23 -20.03 12.69
CA ALA A 96 24.56 -20.20 13.23
C ALA A 96 25.60 -20.40 12.11
N TRP A 97 25.28 -21.24 11.12
CA TRP A 97 26.19 -21.53 10.01
C TRP A 97 26.33 -20.34 9.05
N ALA A 98 25.22 -19.71 8.67
CA ALA A 98 25.25 -18.54 7.79
C ALA A 98 26.05 -17.39 8.42
N LEU A 99 25.86 -17.12 9.71
CA LEU A 99 26.58 -16.09 10.46
C LEU A 99 28.08 -16.40 10.61
N ALA A 100 28.41 -17.63 10.99
CA ALA A 100 29.81 -18.04 11.15
C ALA A 100 30.59 -18.01 9.83
N SER A 101 29.93 -18.31 8.71
CA SER A 101 30.54 -18.31 7.38
C SER A 101 30.69 -16.89 6.81
N ALA A 102 29.75 -16.00 7.13
CA ALA A 102 29.75 -14.62 6.65
C ALA A 102 30.66 -13.69 7.45
N VAL A 103 31.05 -14.01 8.69
CA VAL A 103 31.86 -13.09 9.50
C VAL A 103 33.31 -12.99 9.03
N THR A 104 33.85 -11.78 9.06
CA THR A 104 35.27 -11.51 8.71
C THR A 104 36.25 -12.02 9.77
N ASP A 105 35.88 -11.90 11.05
CA ASP A 105 36.65 -12.41 12.19
C ASP A 105 35.80 -13.31 13.11
N PRO A 106 35.97 -14.64 13.02
CA PRO A 106 35.30 -15.59 13.91
C PRO A 106 35.61 -15.40 15.40
N ALA A 107 36.74 -14.79 15.77
CA ALA A 107 37.04 -14.52 17.19
C ALA A 107 36.20 -13.35 17.72
N SER A 108 36.08 -12.27 16.94
CA SER A 108 35.18 -11.14 17.23
C SER A 108 33.73 -11.59 17.38
N LEU A 109 33.23 -12.48 16.51
CA LEU A 109 31.87 -13.03 16.64
C LEU A 109 31.66 -13.73 17.99
N ARG A 110 32.57 -14.62 18.39
CA ARG A 110 32.46 -15.30 19.69
C ARG A 110 32.51 -14.32 20.87
N ALA A 111 33.35 -13.30 20.79
CA ALA A 111 33.42 -12.27 21.81
C ALA A 111 32.11 -11.47 21.88
N ALA A 112 31.53 -11.10 20.74
CA ALA A 112 30.28 -10.36 20.68
C ALA A 112 29.09 -11.17 21.25
N LEU A 113 29.02 -12.48 20.97
CA LEU A 113 28.00 -13.37 21.51
C LEU A 113 28.05 -13.53 23.04
N SER A 114 29.21 -13.31 23.66
CA SER A 114 29.32 -13.36 25.13
C SER A 114 28.69 -12.16 25.85
N SER A 115 28.37 -11.09 25.12
CA SER A 115 27.78 -9.86 25.66
C SER A 115 26.89 -9.18 24.62
N PRO A 116 25.78 -9.83 24.21
CA PRO A 116 24.84 -9.22 23.28
C PRO A 116 24.21 -7.96 23.87
N ARG A 117 23.78 -7.06 22.99
CA ARG A 117 23.14 -5.79 23.37
C ARG A 117 21.64 -5.88 23.15
N ASP A 118 20.90 -5.07 23.89
CA ASP A 118 19.45 -4.94 23.76
C ASP A 118 19.09 -3.60 23.07
N MET A 119 18.13 -3.63 22.16
CA MET A 119 17.49 -2.46 21.57
C MET A 119 15.97 -2.51 21.80
N PRO A 120 15.35 -1.52 22.46
CA PRO A 120 13.91 -1.50 22.64
C PRO A 120 13.21 -1.26 21.29
N VAL A 121 12.14 -2.01 21.05
CA VAL A 121 11.28 -1.90 19.86
C VAL A 121 9.82 -2.07 20.26
N VAL A 122 8.90 -1.85 19.32
CA VAL A 122 7.48 -2.07 19.57
C VAL A 122 7.26 -3.54 19.99
N GLY A 123 6.53 -3.73 21.10
CA GLY A 123 6.22 -5.05 21.66
C GLY A 123 7.32 -5.72 22.50
N GLY A 124 8.57 -5.25 22.46
CA GLY A 124 9.66 -5.97 23.12
C GLY A 124 11.04 -5.34 22.93
N LYS A 125 12.04 -6.21 22.75
CA LYS A 125 13.40 -5.81 22.46
C LYS A 125 14.03 -6.74 21.42
N PHE A 126 14.94 -6.19 20.62
CA PHE A 126 15.88 -6.98 19.85
C PHE A 126 17.14 -7.22 20.67
N GLU A 127 17.57 -8.47 20.73
CA GLU A 127 18.92 -8.83 21.14
C GLU A 127 19.80 -8.82 19.89
N PHE A 128 20.94 -8.13 19.91
CA PHE A 128 21.79 -7.97 18.74
C PHE A 128 23.28 -7.91 19.07
N ILE A 129 24.11 -8.13 18.05
CA ILE A 129 25.57 -7.94 18.09
C ILE A 129 26.03 -7.05 16.94
N GLU A 130 27.22 -6.48 17.06
CA GLU A 130 27.86 -5.70 16.00
C GLU A 130 29.13 -6.39 15.53
N VAL A 131 29.17 -6.79 14.25
CA VAL A 131 30.30 -7.51 13.64
C VAL A 131 30.50 -7.06 12.19
N ASP A 132 31.69 -7.27 11.64
CA ASP A 132 31.95 -7.07 10.22
C ASP A 132 31.69 -8.36 9.45
N LEU A 133 30.82 -8.29 8.43
CA LEU A 133 30.47 -9.40 7.55
C LEU A 133 31.08 -9.21 6.16
N TRP A 134 31.40 -10.31 5.49
CA TRP A 134 31.67 -10.33 4.07
C TRP A 134 30.36 -10.02 3.32
N THR A 135 30.35 -8.93 2.55
CA THR A 135 29.17 -8.49 1.79
C THR A 135 28.57 -9.58 0.89
N PRO A 136 29.35 -10.49 0.25
CA PRO A 136 28.78 -11.60 -0.51
C PRO A 136 27.97 -12.61 0.31
N GLY A 137 28.17 -12.66 1.64
CA GLY A 137 27.41 -13.52 2.56
C GLY A 137 26.14 -12.87 3.12
N VAL A 138 25.82 -11.64 2.70
CA VAL A 138 24.63 -10.89 3.12
C VAL A 138 23.76 -10.62 1.90
N THR A 139 22.46 -10.84 2.04
CA THR A 139 21.49 -10.70 0.96
C THR A 139 20.57 -9.50 1.21
N PRO A 140 20.14 -8.76 0.18
CA PRO A 140 19.06 -7.80 0.35
C PRO A 140 17.74 -8.53 0.63
N MET A 141 16.91 -7.99 1.53
CA MET A 141 15.58 -8.54 1.80
C MET A 141 14.69 -8.41 0.55
N VAL A 142 14.15 -9.54 0.09
CA VAL A 142 13.36 -9.60 -1.16
C VAL A 142 12.04 -8.84 -1.06
N THR A 143 11.51 -8.70 0.15
CA THR A 143 10.23 -8.04 0.44
C THR A 143 10.39 -6.55 0.74
N ASN A 144 11.37 -5.87 0.13
CA ASN A 144 11.67 -4.47 0.43
C ASN A 144 10.54 -3.51 -0.02
N HIS A 145 10.05 -2.70 0.94
CA HIS A 145 8.99 -1.70 0.77
C HIS A 145 9.24 -0.63 -0.29
N ARG A 146 10.50 -0.42 -0.71
CA ARG A 146 10.85 0.56 -1.76
C ARG A 146 10.35 0.14 -3.14
N ALA A 147 10.30 -1.16 -3.44
CA ALA A 147 9.91 -1.68 -4.75
C ALA A 147 8.39 -1.92 -4.90
N PHE A 148 7.60 -1.46 -3.92
CA PHE A 148 6.19 -1.83 -3.79
C PHE A 148 5.28 -1.26 -4.89
N ALA A 149 5.63 -0.09 -5.44
CA ALA A 149 4.91 0.50 -6.56
C ALA A 149 4.90 -0.40 -7.82
N GLU A 150 5.95 -1.22 -8.00
CA GLU A 150 6.15 -2.11 -9.14
C GLU A 150 5.54 -3.51 -8.93
N ARG A 151 4.89 -3.77 -7.80
CA ARG A 151 4.29 -5.08 -7.52
C ARG A 151 3.01 -5.29 -8.30
N VAL A 152 2.88 -6.50 -8.85
CA VAL A 152 1.67 -6.97 -9.51
C VAL A 152 1.03 -8.04 -8.65
N TYR A 153 -0.17 -7.76 -8.14
CA TYR A 153 -0.91 -8.67 -7.26
C TYR A 153 -1.85 -9.60 -8.05
N PRO A 154 -2.03 -10.87 -7.61
CA PRO A 154 -2.91 -11.83 -8.27
C PRO A 154 -4.35 -11.35 -8.45
N ALA A 155 -4.86 -10.54 -7.52
CA ALA A 155 -6.22 -9.99 -7.59
C ALA A 155 -6.46 -9.09 -8.82
N SER A 156 -5.41 -8.60 -9.49
CA SER A 156 -5.54 -7.88 -10.76
C SER A 156 -6.09 -8.73 -11.90
N GLY A 157 -5.89 -10.05 -11.84
CA GLY A 157 -6.15 -10.96 -12.96
C GLY A 157 -5.10 -10.92 -14.08
N SER A 158 -4.00 -10.16 -13.92
CA SER A 158 -2.92 -10.12 -14.91
C SER A 158 -2.24 -11.49 -15.03
N ALA A 159 -2.17 -12.02 -16.26
CA ALA A 159 -1.62 -13.34 -16.54
C ALA A 159 -0.12 -13.45 -16.19
N GLY A 160 0.31 -14.61 -15.68
CA GLY A 160 1.72 -14.91 -15.42
C GLY A 160 2.32 -14.30 -14.15
N ALA A 161 1.57 -13.50 -13.39
CA ALA A 161 2.04 -12.97 -12.11
C ALA A 161 1.99 -14.07 -11.03
N LEU A 162 3.15 -14.49 -10.52
CA LEU A 162 3.24 -15.35 -9.32
C LEU A 162 2.79 -14.62 -8.04
N GLY A 163 2.51 -13.32 -8.16
CA GLY A 163 2.22 -12.38 -7.09
C GLY A 163 3.50 -11.86 -6.44
N PRO A 164 3.39 -10.89 -5.53
CA PRO A 164 4.53 -10.49 -4.71
C PRO A 164 4.81 -11.56 -3.65
N LEU A 165 6.08 -11.68 -3.24
CA LEU A 165 6.41 -12.41 -2.02
C LEU A 165 5.72 -11.77 -0.82
N ARG A 166 5.08 -12.61 -0.01
CA ARG A 166 4.49 -12.21 1.26
C ARG A 166 5.60 -11.68 2.16
N GLY A 167 5.33 -10.61 2.91
CA GLY A 167 6.26 -10.14 3.94
C GLY A 167 6.59 -11.27 4.93
N PRO A 168 7.80 -11.30 5.52
CA PRO A 168 8.20 -12.39 6.39
C PRO A 168 7.24 -12.55 7.57
N THR A 169 7.02 -13.78 8.03
CA THR A 169 6.29 -14.15 9.24
C THR A 169 7.28 -14.69 10.28
N SER A 170 6.80 -14.92 11.49
CA SER A 170 7.60 -15.56 12.55
C SER A 170 6.67 -16.27 13.54
N GLU A 171 7.21 -17.20 14.30
CA GLU A 171 6.50 -17.80 15.44
C GLU A 171 6.29 -16.77 16.56
N ASP A 172 5.28 -17.01 17.39
CA ASP A 172 5.02 -16.21 18.58
C ASP A 172 6.11 -16.45 19.64
N GLY A 173 6.33 -15.45 20.49
CA GLY A 173 7.27 -15.56 21.59
C GLY A 173 8.71 -15.19 21.21
N VAL A 174 9.68 -15.76 21.93
CA VAL A 174 11.10 -15.51 21.69
C VAL A 174 11.53 -16.29 20.46
N THR A 175 11.94 -15.58 19.40
CA THR A 175 12.37 -16.23 18.16
C THR A 175 13.48 -15.45 17.47
N SER A 176 14.30 -16.19 16.72
CA SER A 176 15.45 -15.71 15.94
C SER A 176 15.21 -15.78 14.43
N THR A 177 14.07 -16.34 14.01
CA THR A 177 13.84 -16.70 12.60
C THR A 177 12.67 -15.94 12.02
N LEU A 178 12.92 -15.29 10.89
CA LEU A 178 11.89 -14.86 9.96
C LEU A 178 11.68 -15.94 8.90
N ARG A 179 10.45 -16.10 8.46
CA ARG A 179 10.05 -17.04 7.41
C ARG A 179 9.40 -16.30 6.27
N THR A 180 9.85 -16.55 5.05
CA THR A 180 9.21 -16.07 3.82
C THR A 180 8.74 -17.26 3.01
N ASP A 181 7.46 -17.33 2.69
CA ASP A 181 6.92 -18.39 1.83
C ASP A 181 6.90 -17.94 0.36
N ALA A 182 7.37 -18.82 -0.52
CA ALA A 182 7.41 -18.62 -1.96
C ALA A 182 6.86 -19.85 -2.68
N ARG A 183 6.18 -19.65 -3.81
CA ARG A 183 5.73 -20.76 -4.67
C ARG A 183 6.89 -21.64 -5.18
N SER A 184 8.01 -21.02 -5.53
CA SER A 184 9.17 -21.68 -6.13
C SER A 184 10.41 -20.80 -6.02
N VAL A 185 11.58 -21.35 -6.38
CA VAL A 185 12.82 -20.57 -6.52
C VAL A 185 12.66 -19.46 -7.56
N SER A 186 12.01 -19.74 -8.69
CA SER A 186 11.80 -18.75 -9.76
C SER A 186 10.95 -17.56 -9.31
N HIS A 187 9.99 -17.78 -8.40
CA HIS A 187 9.21 -16.70 -7.77
C HIS A 187 10.12 -15.73 -7.01
N VAL A 188 11.06 -16.27 -6.23
CA VAL A 188 11.99 -15.46 -5.43
C VAL A 188 12.93 -14.67 -6.32
N LEU A 189 13.47 -15.30 -7.37
CA LEU A 189 14.38 -14.64 -8.30
C LEU A 189 13.69 -13.48 -9.04
N ALA A 190 12.47 -13.69 -9.53
CA ALA A 190 11.71 -12.64 -10.22
C ALA A 190 11.46 -11.41 -9.32
N GLU A 191 11.08 -11.63 -8.06
CA GLU A 191 10.86 -10.53 -7.11
C GLU A 191 12.17 -9.84 -6.70
N ALA A 192 13.24 -10.61 -6.52
CA ALA A 192 14.57 -10.09 -6.20
C ALA A 192 15.15 -9.23 -7.33
N GLU A 193 15.02 -9.67 -8.58
CA GLU A 193 15.46 -8.92 -9.76
C GLU A 193 14.67 -7.62 -9.92
N ARG A 194 13.34 -7.66 -9.74
CA ARG A 194 12.51 -6.46 -9.77
C ARG A 194 12.94 -5.45 -8.69
N ALA A 195 13.13 -5.92 -7.45
CA ALA A 195 13.57 -5.07 -6.36
C ALA A 195 14.99 -4.51 -6.58
N GLY A 196 15.91 -5.34 -7.09
CA GLY A 196 17.28 -4.97 -7.41
C GLY A 196 17.34 -3.86 -8.47
N THR A 197 16.64 -4.04 -9.58
CA THR A 197 16.56 -3.05 -10.67
C THR A 197 16.06 -1.70 -10.15
N PHE A 198 14.97 -1.70 -9.38
CA PHE A 198 14.43 -0.47 -8.79
C PHE A 198 15.45 0.23 -7.86
N ILE A 199 16.10 -0.54 -6.98
CA ILE A 199 17.07 -0.01 -6.02
C ILE A 199 18.26 0.63 -6.74
N LEU A 200 18.77 -0.03 -7.79
CA LEU A 200 19.92 0.46 -8.56
C LEU A 200 19.58 1.69 -9.39
N SER A 201 18.34 1.82 -9.88
CA SER A 201 17.90 3.03 -10.60
C SER A 201 17.68 4.22 -9.66
N ASP A 202 17.04 4.00 -8.51
CA ASP A 202 16.56 5.06 -7.60
C ASP A 202 17.63 5.50 -6.59
N ASN A 203 18.53 4.60 -6.19
CA ASN A 203 19.55 4.87 -5.17
C ASN A 203 20.94 4.44 -5.63
N LYS A 204 21.55 5.27 -6.49
CA LYS A 204 22.88 5.08 -7.08
C LYS A 204 23.99 5.29 -6.05
N LEU A 205 24.30 4.26 -5.27
CA LEU A 205 25.34 4.29 -4.23
C LEU A 205 26.65 3.65 -4.68
N ALA A 206 26.68 2.92 -5.80
CA ALA A 206 27.82 2.14 -6.26
C ALA A 206 29.13 2.95 -6.31
N ALA A 207 29.11 4.16 -6.89
CA ALA A 207 30.29 5.04 -6.94
C ALA A 207 30.80 5.41 -5.53
N SER A 208 29.91 5.82 -4.63
CA SER A 208 30.28 6.19 -3.25
C SER A 208 30.82 5.00 -2.45
N ILE A 209 30.27 3.80 -2.68
CA ILE A 209 30.71 2.56 -2.03
C ILE A 209 32.07 2.12 -2.59
N ALA A 210 32.28 2.22 -3.90
CA ALA A 210 33.59 1.96 -4.49
C ALA A 210 34.64 2.95 -3.95
N GLU A 211 34.28 4.21 -3.75
CA GLU A 211 35.20 5.23 -3.25
C GLU A 211 35.54 5.05 -1.75
N ARG A 212 34.53 4.87 -0.89
CA ARG A 212 34.68 4.98 0.59
C ARG A 212 34.31 3.73 1.36
N GLY A 213 33.70 2.75 0.68
CA GLY A 213 33.08 1.59 1.31
C GLY A 213 31.71 1.91 1.90
N ILE A 214 31.13 0.93 2.60
CA ILE A 214 29.85 1.09 3.29
C ILE A 214 30.10 1.75 4.66
N MET A 215 29.79 3.04 4.76
CA MET A 215 30.10 3.87 5.93
C MET A 215 29.17 3.64 7.13
N MET A 216 27.89 3.43 6.85
CA MET A 216 26.86 3.24 7.88
C MET A 216 26.57 1.75 8.05
N PRO A 217 26.36 1.25 9.28
CA PRO A 217 26.04 -0.15 9.51
C PRO A 217 24.69 -0.52 8.89
N VAL A 218 24.54 -1.76 8.48
CA VAL A 218 23.26 -2.35 8.03
C VAL A 218 22.67 -3.20 9.15
N ASP A 219 21.34 -3.27 9.26
CA ASP A 219 20.68 -4.19 10.19
C ASP A 219 20.37 -5.51 9.46
N VAL A 220 20.84 -6.63 10.03
CA VAL A 220 20.75 -7.96 9.44
C VAL A 220 19.89 -8.87 10.33
N VAL A 221 19.00 -9.61 9.70
CA VAL A 221 18.12 -10.61 10.32
C VAL A 221 18.34 -11.96 9.63
N TYR A 222 18.04 -13.04 10.34
CA TYR A 222 17.98 -14.37 9.75
C TYR A 222 16.60 -14.61 9.14
N ASN A 223 16.57 -14.97 7.85
CA ASN A 223 15.35 -15.26 7.11
C ASN A 223 15.46 -16.58 6.36
N GLU A 224 14.47 -17.43 6.52
CA GLU A 224 14.33 -18.67 5.76
C GLU A 224 13.29 -18.49 4.66
N ILE A 225 13.69 -18.74 3.43
CA ILE A 225 12.75 -18.76 2.31
C ILE A 225 12.32 -20.20 2.06
N HIS A 226 11.05 -20.51 2.33
CA HIS A 226 10.45 -21.83 2.12
C HIS A 226 9.73 -21.88 0.78
N HIS A 227 9.86 -23.00 0.05
CA HIS A 227 9.29 -23.16 -1.28
C HIS A 227 8.17 -24.19 -1.31
N GLU A 228 7.02 -23.83 -1.88
CA GLU A 228 5.86 -24.72 -2.00
C GLU A 228 6.09 -25.88 -2.98
N ASP A 229 7.00 -25.72 -3.94
CA ASP A 229 7.41 -26.74 -4.91
C ASP A 229 8.32 -27.84 -4.33
N GLY A 230 8.59 -27.79 -3.02
CA GLY A 230 9.36 -28.80 -2.30
C GLY A 230 10.88 -28.62 -2.38
N GLN A 231 11.37 -27.53 -2.97
CA GLN A 231 12.80 -27.18 -2.89
C GLN A 231 13.23 -26.93 -1.43
N PRO A 232 14.50 -27.21 -1.08
CA PRO A 232 15.01 -26.94 0.27
C PRO A 232 14.94 -25.45 0.62
N PRO A 233 14.63 -25.09 1.88
CA PRO A 233 14.63 -23.70 2.31
C PRO A 233 15.98 -23.02 2.09
N ALA A 234 15.95 -21.75 1.68
CA ALA A 234 17.15 -20.92 1.61
C ALA A 234 17.35 -20.18 2.94
N CYS A 235 18.43 -20.50 3.65
CA CYS A 235 18.80 -19.90 4.94
C CYS A 235 19.69 -18.67 4.74
N LEU A 236 19.14 -17.46 4.94
CA LEU A 236 19.80 -16.22 4.53
C LEU A 236 20.04 -15.27 5.71
N LEU A 237 21.19 -14.60 5.67
CA LEU A 237 21.37 -13.33 6.36
C LEU A 237 20.83 -12.22 5.45
N ALA A 238 19.67 -11.68 5.79
CA ALA A 238 18.97 -10.69 5.00
C ALA A 238 19.05 -9.31 5.65
N THR A 239 19.23 -8.25 4.87
CA THR A 239 19.18 -6.87 5.39
C THR A 239 17.75 -6.50 5.78
N ALA A 240 17.43 -6.35 7.05
CA ALA A 240 16.20 -5.67 7.46
C ALA A 240 16.27 -4.19 7.03
N GLU A 241 17.40 -3.55 7.31
CA GLU A 241 17.73 -2.18 6.88
C GLU A 241 19.04 -2.21 6.09
N GLY A 242 19.15 -1.38 5.04
CA GLY A 242 20.39 -1.26 4.27
C GLY A 242 20.44 -2.04 2.96
N SER A 243 19.30 -2.53 2.44
CA SER A 243 19.27 -3.26 1.16
C SER A 243 19.88 -2.48 0.00
N SER A 244 19.69 -1.16 -0.06
CA SER A 244 20.33 -0.34 -1.12
C SER A 244 21.85 -0.38 -1.05
N ARG A 245 22.43 -0.40 0.15
CA ARG A 245 23.89 -0.47 0.34
C ARG A 245 24.43 -1.81 -0.08
N VAL A 246 23.79 -2.90 0.34
CA VAL A 246 24.20 -4.27 -0.03
C VAL A 246 24.02 -4.53 -1.53
N THR A 247 22.89 -4.13 -2.12
CA THR A 247 22.62 -4.30 -3.56
C THR A 247 23.66 -3.55 -4.41
N ASN A 248 23.96 -2.28 -4.08
CA ASN A 248 24.99 -1.52 -4.80
C ASN A 248 26.41 -2.09 -4.54
N ALA A 249 26.68 -2.63 -3.35
CA ALA A 249 27.97 -3.27 -3.08
C ALA A 249 28.15 -4.58 -3.85
N HIS A 250 27.09 -5.38 -4.03
CA HIS A 250 27.09 -6.53 -4.94
C HIS A 250 27.41 -6.11 -6.37
N GLN A 251 26.83 -5.00 -6.84
CA GLN A 251 27.16 -4.43 -8.16
C GLN A 251 28.65 -4.06 -8.27
N VAL A 252 29.22 -3.38 -7.26
CA VAL A 252 30.66 -3.02 -7.24
C VAL A 252 31.55 -4.27 -7.24
N LEU A 253 31.13 -5.33 -6.55
CA LEU A 253 31.83 -6.61 -6.51
C LEU A 253 31.69 -7.43 -7.80
N GLY A 254 30.79 -7.05 -8.71
CA GLY A 254 30.48 -7.81 -9.92
C GLY A 254 29.73 -9.11 -9.62
N ILE A 255 28.94 -9.13 -8.55
CA ILE A 255 28.06 -10.27 -8.25
C ILE A 255 26.78 -10.07 -9.05
N GLU A 256 26.64 -10.86 -10.11
CA GLU A 256 25.53 -10.77 -11.05
C GLU A 256 24.40 -11.72 -10.64
N GLY A 257 23.16 -11.22 -10.70
CA GLY A 257 21.95 -12.03 -10.57
C GLY A 257 21.54 -12.34 -9.12
N ALA A 258 20.22 -12.32 -8.90
CA ALA A 258 19.63 -12.66 -7.61
C ALA A 258 19.95 -14.09 -7.17
N ARG A 259 20.11 -15.02 -8.12
CA ARG A 259 20.37 -16.43 -7.84
C ARG A 259 21.68 -16.64 -7.09
N THR A 260 22.74 -15.98 -7.52
CA THR A 260 24.06 -16.14 -6.92
C THR A 260 24.07 -15.64 -5.48
N VAL A 261 23.46 -14.48 -5.23
CA VAL A 261 23.38 -13.89 -3.89
C VAL A 261 22.48 -14.71 -2.95
N MET A 262 21.33 -15.19 -3.44
CA MET A 262 20.31 -15.82 -2.57
C MET A 262 20.41 -17.34 -2.47
N TYR A 263 21.08 -18.02 -3.40
CA TYR A 263 21.13 -19.48 -3.43
C TYR A 263 22.55 -20.01 -3.57
N ASP A 264 23.31 -19.56 -4.58
CA ASP A 264 24.57 -20.23 -4.90
C ASP A 264 25.67 -19.95 -3.85
N LEU A 265 25.82 -18.70 -3.40
CA LEU A 265 26.81 -18.33 -2.38
C LEU A 265 26.42 -18.81 -0.97
N PRO A 266 25.15 -18.69 -0.52
CA PRO A 266 24.76 -19.22 0.79
C PRO A 266 24.81 -20.75 0.88
N ALA A 267 24.56 -21.46 -0.22
CA ALA A 267 24.56 -22.94 -0.23
C ALA A 267 25.96 -23.55 -0.38
N ASP A 268 26.92 -22.86 -1.02
CA ASP A 268 28.28 -23.37 -1.25
C ASP A 268 29.35 -22.46 -0.64
N GLU A 269 29.80 -22.86 0.55
CA GLU A 269 30.87 -22.18 1.28
C GLU A 269 32.16 -22.05 0.47
N SER A 270 32.48 -23.04 -0.36
CA SER A 270 33.70 -23.01 -1.18
C SER A 270 33.62 -21.93 -2.24
N ASN A 271 32.45 -21.71 -2.84
CA ASN A 271 32.23 -20.64 -3.81
C ASN A 271 32.27 -19.26 -3.14
N LEU A 272 31.62 -19.10 -1.99
CA LEU A 272 31.69 -17.87 -1.19
C LEU A 272 33.13 -17.50 -0.86
N ARG A 273 33.90 -18.46 -0.33
CA ARG A 273 35.31 -18.27 0.01
C ARG A 273 36.18 -17.97 -1.20
N ARG A 274 35.94 -18.64 -2.33
CA ARG A 274 36.67 -18.40 -3.60
C ARG A 274 36.44 -16.97 -4.09
N LEU A 275 35.19 -16.49 -4.05
CA LEU A 275 34.84 -15.12 -4.42
C LEU A 275 35.54 -14.11 -3.50
N ILE A 276 35.42 -14.26 -2.18
CA ILE A 276 36.10 -13.38 -1.21
C ILE A 276 37.60 -13.36 -1.45
N ASN A 277 38.22 -14.54 -1.60
CA ASN A 277 39.66 -14.65 -1.82
C ASN A 277 40.09 -13.99 -3.13
N SER A 278 39.29 -14.08 -4.21
CA SER A 278 39.60 -13.42 -5.48
C SER A 278 39.76 -11.90 -5.35
N VAL A 279 38.97 -11.27 -4.48
CA VAL A 279 39.08 -9.82 -4.21
C VAL A 279 40.25 -9.52 -3.25
N LEU A 280 40.50 -10.38 -2.26
CA LEU A 280 41.59 -10.16 -1.29
C LEU A 280 42.97 -10.23 -1.94
N VAL A 281 43.18 -11.16 -2.89
CA VAL A 281 44.49 -11.32 -3.57
C VAL A 281 44.77 -10.25 -4.62
N GLU A 282 43.75 -9.55 -5.12
CA GLU A 282 43.91 -8.44 -6.07
C GLU A 282 44.48 -7.20 -5.35
N ASP A 283 45.80 -6.99 -5.42
CA ASP A 283 46.46 -5.80 -4.86
C ASP A 283 46.24 -4.57 -5.77
N PRO A 284 45.58 -3.50 -5.30
CA PRO A 284 45.46 -2.25 -6.05
C PRO A 284 46.80 -1.51 -6.20
N ALA A 285 47.84 -1.90 -5.45
CA ALA A 285 49.19 -1.35 -5.57
C ALA A 285 50.13 -2.23 -6.43
N GLU A 286 49.61 -3.26 -7.11
CA GLU A 286 50.42 -4.13 -7.96
C GLU A 286 51.13 -3.31 -9.07
N PRO A 287 52.45 -3.47 -9.27
CA PRO A 287 53.16 -2.75 -10.31
C PRO A 287 52.62 -3.07 -11.71
N GLY A 288 52.49 -2.05 -12.56
CA GLY A 288 52.04 -2.20 -13.95
C GLY A 288 50.53 -2.11 -14.16
N LEU A 289 49.73 -1.87 -13.11
CA LEU A 289 48.31 -1.54 -13.25
C LEU A 289 48.11 -0.14 -13.81
N THR A 290 47.09 0.01 -14.66
CA THR A 290 46.55 1.33 -15.00
C THR A 290 45.83 1.93 -13.80
N ALA A 291 45.71 3.27 -13.76
CA ALA A 291 44.97 3.96 -12.69
C ALA A 291 43.52 3.44 -12.58
N ARG A 292 42.86 3.19 -13.71
CA ARG A 292 41.52 2.60 -13.78
C ARG A 292 41.45 1.21 -13.11
N MET A 293 42.41 0.33 -13.41
CA MET A 293 42.46 -1.02 -12.82
C MET A 293 42.73 -0.96 -11.31
N ALA A 294 43.66 -0.11 -10.88
CA ALA A 294 43.95 0.11 -9.46
C ALA A 294 42.71 0.63 -8.71
N ASN A 295 41.99 1.60 -9.28
CA ASN A 295 40.76 2.14 -8.71
C ASN A 295 39.63 1.11 -8.66
N LYS A 296 39.46 0.29 -9.70
CA LYS A 296 38.49 -0.81 -9.71
C LYS A 296 38.76 -1.84 -8.61
N ARG A 297 40.03 -2.26 -8.44
CA ARG A 297 40.44 -3.19 -7.38
C ARG A 297 40.23 -2.59 -5.98
N ARG A 298 40.57 -1.31 -5.80
CA ARG A 298 40.29 -0.58 -4.55
C ARG A 298 38.79 -0.52 -4.26
N GLY A 299 37.98 -0.24 -5.27
CA GLY A 299 36.53 -0.24 -5.18
C GLY A 299 35.94 -1.55 -4.70
N LYS A 300 36.39 -2.67 -5.28
CA LYS A 300 35.99 -4.01 -4.82
C LYS A 300 36.37 -4.25 -3.36
N ARG A 301 37.60 -3.90 -2.94
CA ARG A 301 38.03 -4.03 -1.54
C ARG A 301 37.18 -3.19 -0.59
N ASN A 302 36.83 -1.97 -0.98
CA ASN A 302 35.96 -1.08 -0.23
C ASN A 302 34.54 -1.64 -0.06
N ALA A 303 34.00 -2.31 -1.08
CA ALA A 303 32.68 -2.94 -1.06
C ALA A 303 32.65 -4.32 -0.37
N LEU A 304 33.80 -4.97 -0.18
CA LEU A 304 33.89 -6.38 0.23
C LEU A 304 33.38 -6.67 1.64
N ILE A 305 33.40 -5.68 2.53
CA ILE A 305 33.05 -5.84 3.94
C ILE A 305 31.97 -4.82 4.29
N VAL A 306 30.97 -5.28 5.04
CA VAL A 306 29.89 -4.46 5.58
C VAL A 306 29.88 -4.57 7.11
N ARG A 307 29.80 -3.42 7.80
CA ARG A 307 29.52 -3.42 9.24
C ARG A 307 28.05 -3.76 9.43
N ALA A 308 27.75 -4.77 10.23
CA ALA A 308 26.40 -5.24 10.46
C ALA A 308 26.02 -5.16 11.94
N ARG A 309 24.81 -4.70 12.21
CA ARG A 309 24.08 -5.01 13.43
C ARG A 309 23.26 -6.26 13.17
N VAL A 310 23.72 -7.40 13.67
CA VAL A 310 23.03 -8.68 13.49
C VAL A 310 22.03 -8.86 14.62
N ILE A 311 20.74 -8.82 14.30
CA ILE A 311 19.65 -9.10 15.23
C ILE A 311 19.61 -10.62 15.44
N LEU A 312 19.91 -11.04 16.66
CA LEU A 312 19.98 -12.45 17.05
C LEU A 312 18.59 -13.03 17.33
N ARG A 313 17.72 -12.24 17.97
CA ARG A 313 16.34 -12.63 18.29
C ARG A 313 15.50 -11.44 18.72
N PHE A 314 14.19 -11.62 18.64
CA PHE A 314 13.23 -10.78 19.32
C PHE A 314 12.81 -11.42 20.64
N VAL A 315 12.74 -10.59 21.68
CA VAL A 315 12.25 -10.96 23.00
C VAL A 315 11.01 -10.12 23.30
N PRO A 316 9.80 -10.68 23.18
CA PRO A 316 8.58 -9.94 23.50
C PRO A 316 8.48 -9.65 24.99
N THR A 317 7.78 -8.55 25.32
CA THR A 317 7.31 -8.35 26.70
C THR A 317 6.23 -9.39 27.06
N GLN A 318 6.04 -9.69 28.35
CA GLN A 318 5.08 -10.71 28.83
C GLN A 318 3.63 -10.50 28.35
N ALA A 319 3.25 -9.26 28.02
CA ALA A 319 1.91 -8.91 27.54
C ALA A 319 1.88 -8.53 26.04
N SER A 320 2.96 -8.80 25.31
CA SER A 320 3.07 -8.41 23.90
C SER A 320 2.18 -9.28 23.02
N ALA A 321 1.41 -8.62 22.15
CA ALA A 321 0.74 -9.25 21.01
C ALA A 321 1.52 -9.02 19.70
N TYR A 322 2.85 -8.96 19.80
CA TYR A 322 3.75 -8.80 18.65
C TYR A 322 4.61 -10.03 18.50
N ASP A 323 4.72 -10.49 17.25
CA ASP A 323 5.74 -11.43 16.80
C ASP A 323 7.01 -10.70 16.30
N PHE A 324 8.06 -11.45 16.00
CA PHE A 324 9.33 -10.88 15.52
C PHE A 324 9.16 -10.14 14.19
N ALA A 325 8.37 -10.67 13.26
CA ALA A 325 8.15 -10.05 11.97
C ALA A 325 7.44 -8.69 12.08
N GLN A 326 6.46 -8.55 12.98
CA GLN A 326 5.78 -7.29 13.27
C GLN A 326 6.74 -6.30 13.95
N ALA A 327 7.59 -6.76 14.87
CA ALA A 327 8.59 -5.91 15.50
C ALA A 327 9.61 -5.37 14.48
N VAL A 328 10.07 -6.20 13.53
CA VAL A 328 10.94 -5.76 12.42
C VAL A 328 10.21 -4.78 11.51
N GLY A 329 8.96 -5.08 11.15
CA GLY A 329 8.12 -4.17 10.36
C GLY A 329 7.96 -2.79 11.00
N GLY A 330 7.66 -2.73 12.31
CA GLY A 330 7.54 -1.48 13.05
C GLY A 330 8.86 -0.72 13.17
N TYR A 331 9.96 -1.44 13.43
CA TYR A 331 11.32 -0.87 13.43
C TYR A 331 11.64 -0.18 12.10
N LEU A 332 11.38 -0.85 10.98
CA LEU A 332 11.60 -0.29 9.64
C LEU A 332 10.64 0.84 9.31
N GLY A 333 9.38 0.73 9.75
CA GLY A 333 8.39 1.80 9.62
C GLY A 333 8.87 3.09 10.26
N MET A 334 9.33 3.05 11.51
CA MET A 334 9.90 4.22 12.18
C MET A 334 11.10 4.84 11.46
N LEU A 335 11.95 4.02 10.82
CA LEU A 335 13.14 4.50 10.11
C LEU A 335 12.85 5.10 8.74
N HIS A 336 11.77 4.70 8.08
CA HIS A 336 11.56 4.99 6.66
C HIS A 336 10.20 5.60 6.30
N VAL A 337 9.19 5.53 7.15
CA VAL A 337 7.91 6.19 6.88
C VAL A 337 7.99 7.69 7.14
N ASP A 338 8.64 8.09 8.23
CA ASP A 338 8.85 9.49 8.61
C ASP A 338 10.36 9.82 8.78
N GLY A 339 11.24 8.99 8.18
CA GLY A 339 12.69 9.16 8.21
C GLY A 339 13.24 10.23 7.25
N PRO A 340 14.55 10.52 7.29
CA PRO A 340 15.18 11.58 6.49
C PRO A 340 15.12 11.35 4.96
N ARG A 341 14.91 10.09 4.53
CA ARG A 341 14.54 9.75 3.14
C ARG A 341 13.30 8.86 3.19
N PRO A 342 12.10 9.46 3.27
CA PRO A 342 10.87 8.71 3.42
C PRO A 342 10.65 7.82 2.20
N TRP A 343 9.90 6.74 2.38
CA TRP A 343 9.41 5.97 1.24
C TRP A 343 8.49 6.84 0.36
N PRO A 344 8.38 6.53 -0.94
CA PRO A 344 7.34 7.10 -1.78
C PRO A 344 5.96 6.90 -1.14
N THR A 345 5.02 7.81 -1.41
CA THR A 345 3.67 7.77 -0.81
C THR A 345 3.00 6.39 -0.98
N THR A 346 3.15 5.75 -2.14
CA THR A 346 2.64 4.39 -2.40
C THR A 346 3.27 3.37 -1.45
N GLY A 347 4.59 3.40 -1.26
CA GLY A 347 5.29 2.51 -0.33
C GLY A 347 4.89 2.74 1.13
N LYS A 348 4.69 4.00 1.54
CA LYS A 348 4.14 4.36 2.87
C LYS A 348 2.74 3.78 3.06
N ASN A 349 1.84 3.98 2.10
CA ASN A 349 0.46 3.51 2.19
C ASN A 349 0.37 1.99 2.18
N GLU A 350 1.18 1.31 1.37
CA GLU A 350 1.24 -0.16 1.34
C GLU A 350 1.81 -0.72 2.65
N ALA A 351 2.84 -0.12 3.23
CA ALA A 351 3.36 -0.51 4.55
C ALA A 351 2.29 -0.38 5.66
N MET A 352 1.53 0.73 5.66
CA MET A 352 0.41 0.91 6.59
C MET A 352 -0.70 -0.13 6.36
N ALA A 353 -1.09 -0.35 5.11
CA ALA A 353 -2.09 -1.33 4.72
C ALA A 353 -1.70 -2.75 5.16
N GLU A 354 -0.48 -3.20 4.85
CA GLU A 354 0.01 -4.52 5.24
C GLU A 354 0.07 -4.70 6.76
N SER A 355 0.55 -3.67 7.48
CA SER A 355 0.56 -3.67 8.94
C SER A 355 -0.85 -3.91 9.50
N VAL A 356 -1.85 -3.24 8.93
CA VAL A 356 -3.25 -3.39 9.37
C VAL A 356 -3.80 -4.79 9.08
N VAL A 357 -3.70 -5.31 7.86
CA VAL A 357 -4.27 -6.63 7.54
C VAL A 357 -3.58 -7.73 8.35
N ARG A 358 -2.26 -7.63 8.56
CA ARG A 358 -1.52 -8.54 9.44
C ARG A 358 -1.98 -8.46 10.88
N ALA A 359 -2.17 -7.25 11.42
CA ALA A 359 -2.64 -7.07 12.80
C ALA A 359 -4.07 -7.59 13.00
N LEU A 360 -4.96 -7.39 12.02
CA LEU A 360 -6.31 -7.95 12.04
C LEU A 360 -6.26 -9.48 12.07
N ARG A 361 -5.43 -10.10 11.22
CA ARG A 361 -5.28 -11.56 11.21
C ARG A 361 -4.67 -12.09 12.52
N HIS A 362 -3.62 -11.46 13.02
CA HIS A 362 -2.93 -11.90 14.24
C HIS A 362 -3.85 -11.83 15.49
N GLN A 363 -4.83 -10.92 15.49
CA GLN A 363 -5.82 -10.82 16.57
C GLN A 363 -7.10 -11.62 16.28
N ASP A 364 -7.05 -12.56 15.32
CA ASP A 364 -8.17 -13.40 14.89
C ASP A 364 -9.43 -12.59 14.48
N ALA A 365 -9.27 -11.31 14.12
CA ALA A 365 -10.35 -10.46 13.67
C ALA A 365 -10.77 -10.75 12.22
N ILE A 366 -9.85 -11.35 11.45
CA ILE A 366 -10.09 -11.89 10.11
C ILE A 366 -9.36 -13.23 9.97
N THR A 367 -9.89 -14.11 9.13
CA THR A 367 -9.27 -15.39 8.75
C THR A 367 -8.06 -15.19 7.82
N GLN A 368 -7.24 -16.23 7.64
CA GLN A 368 -6.15 -16.21 6.66
C GLN A 368 -6.67 -16.03 5.21
N GLN A 369 -7.86 -16.57 4.90
CA GLN A 369 -8.47 -16.38 3.58
C GLN A 369 -8.90 -14.93 3.35
N GLU A 370 -9.49 -14.29 4.36
CA GLU A 370 -9.84 -12.87 4.31
C GLU A 370 -8.59 -11.98 4.21
N HIS A 371 -7.54 -12.31 4.96
CA HIS A 371 -6.23 -11.65 4.81
C HIS A 371 -5.74 -11.72 3.36
N ASP A 372 -5.71 -12.92 2.76
CA ASP A 372 -5.20 -13.11 1.40
C ASP A 372 -6.07 -12.41 0.36
N TYR A 373 -7.39 -12.40 0.55
CA TYR A 373 -8.32 -11.67 -0.30
C TYR A 373 -8.13 -10.15 -0.21
N MET A 374 -8.11 -9.58 1.00
CA MET A 374 -7.93 -8.14 1.22
C MET A 374 -6.54 -7.66 0.78
N ALA A 375 -5.50 -8.47 0.99
CA ALA A 375 -4.14 -8.16 0.57
C ALA A 375 -3.95 -8.28 -0.95
N GLY A 376 -4.95 -8.75 -1.70
CA GLY A 376 -4.87 -8.94 -3.15
C GLY A 376 -4.05 -10.16 -3.58
N LEU A 377 -3.75 -11.08 -2.66
CA LEU A 377 -2.95 -12.29 -2.89
C LEU A 377 -3.77 -13.44 -3.50
N MET A 378 -5.07 -13.24 -3.69
CA MET A 378 -6.00 -14.22 -4.25
C MET A 378 -6.42 -13.81 -5.65
N GLU A 379 -6.36 -14.72 -6.61
CA GLU A 379 -6.89 -14.50 -7.95
C GLU A 379 -8.42 -14.33 -7.92
N PRO A 380 -9.02 -13.51 -8.82
CA PRO A 380 -10.47 -13.26 -8.79
C PRO A 380 -11.33 -14.53 -8.83
N GLN A 381 -10.95 -15.53 -9.63
CA GLN A 381 -11.67 -16.79 -9.74
C GLN A 381 -11.58 -17.65 -8.47
N VAL A 382 -10.45 -17.55 -7.75
CA VAL A 382 -10.27 -18.22 -6.45
C VAL A 382 -11.08 -17.51 -5.37
N ALA A 383 -11.11 -16.17 -5.39
CA ALA A 383 -11.91 -15.36 -4.48
C ALA A 383 -13.40 -15.72 -4.55
N VAL A 384 -13.97 -15.75 -5.75
CA VAL A 384 -15.39 -16.13 -5.96
C VAL A 384 -15.66 -17.56 -5.46
N ARG A 385 -14.78 -18.52 -5.73
CA ARG A 385 -14.93 -19.90 -5.24
C ARG A 385 -14.89 -20.01 -3.72
N ASN A 386 -14.18 -19.10 -3.05
CA ASN A 386 -14.12 -19.01 -1.60
C ASN A 386 -15.25 -18.15 -1.00
N GLY A 387 -16.22 -17.71 -1.81
CA GLY A 387 -17.38 -16.93 -1.36
C GLY A 387 -17.11 -15.43 -1.18
N PHE A 388 -15.98 -14.92 -1.66
CA PHE A 388 -15.70 -13.49 -1.67
C PHE A 388 -16.30 -12.79 -2.90
N PRO A 389 -16.57 -11.47 -2.83
CA PRO A 389 -17.02 -10.71 -3.99
C PRO A 389 -16.07 -10.83 -5.19
N GLY A 390 -16.63 -11.02 -6.40
CA GLY A 390 -15.86 -11.11 -7.64
C GLY A 390 -15.68 -9.78 -8.37
N ASP A 391 -16.64 -8.88 -8.24
CA ASP A 391 -16.59 -7.56 -8.87
C ASP A 391 -15.60 -6.65 -8.13
N GLN A 392 -14.84 -5.85 -8.88
CA GLN A 392 -13.81 -4.98 -8.29
C GLN A 392 -14.39 -3.89 -7.38
N ASP A 393 -15.60 -3.38 -7.69
CA ASP A 393 -16.29 -2.41 -6.83
C ASP A 393 -16.69 -3.04 -5.49
N ALA A 394 -17.18 -4.27 -5.52
CA ALA A 394 -17.57 -5.02 -4.35
C ALA A 394 -16.36 -5.48 -3.51
N GLN A 395 -15.23 -5.81 -4.15
CA GLN A 395 -13.97 -6.03 -3.45
C GLN A 395 -13.49 -4.76 -2.73
N ALA A 396 -13.51 -3.63 -3.41
CA ALA A 396 -13.13 -2.35 -2.84
C ALA A 396 -14.05 -1.97 -1.66
N ALA A 397 -15.36 -2.16 -1.80
CA ALA A 397 -16.33 -1.94 -0.74
C ALA A 397 -16.14 -2.90 0.45
N TYR A 398 -15.81 -4.18 0.19
CA TYR A 398 -15.52 -5.16 1.24
C TYR A 398 -14.32 -4.72 2.09
N VAL A 399 -13.24 -4.29 1.43
CA VAL A 399 -12.06 -3.77 2.11
C VAL A 399 -12.43 -2.58 3.00
N LEU A 400 -13.18 -1.61 2.48
CA LEU A 400 -13.61 -0.44 3.24
C LEU A 400 -14.47 -0.81 4.45
N ALA A 401 -15.47 -1.69 4.25
CA ALA A 401 -16.35 -2.13 5.32
C ALA A 401 -15.56 -2.78 6.47
N THR A 402 -14.60 -3.64 6.15
CA THR A 402 -13.77 -4.33 7.14
C THR A 402 -12.75 -3.38 7.77
N MET A 403 -11.98 -2.66 6.97
CA MET A 403 -10.90 -1.78 7.45
C MET A 403 -11.42 -0.61 8.26
N LEU A 404 -12.60 -0.07 7.96
CA LEU A 404 -13.17 1.08 8.63
C LEU A 404 -14.24 0.69 9.66
N HIS A 405 -14.46 -0.60 9.91
CA HIS A 405 -15.46 -1.08 10.86
C HIS A 405 -15.22 -0.52 12.28
N PRO A 406 -16.24 0.06 12.96
CA PRO A 406 -16.08 0.67 14.28
C PRO A 406 -15.45 -0.26 15.33
N ARG A 407 -15.80 -1.55 15.31
CA ARG A 407 -15.26 -2.55 16.26
C ARG A 407 -13.79 -2.89 16.04
N LEU A 408 -13.26 -2.68 14.83
CA LEU A 408 -11.88 -3.01 14.46
C LEU A 408 -10.94 -1.79 14.57
N MET A 409 -11.50 -0.59 14.79
CA MET A 409 -10.76 0.67 14.81
C MET A 409 -9.61 0.73 15.81
N SER A 410 -9.71 0.06 16.95
CA SER A 410 -8.61 0.01 17.92
C SER A 410 -7.39 -0.74 17.38
N ILE A 411 -7.62 -1.84 16.65
CA ILE A 411 -6.59 -2.66 16.00
C ILE A 411 -5.95 -1.87 14.86
N VAL A 412 -6.78 -1.33 13.97
CA VAL A 412 -6.34 -0.51 12.82
C VAL A 412 -5.52 0.69 13.27
N SER A 413 -5.99 1.42 14.29
CA SER A 413 -5.28 2.59 14.82
C SER A 413 -3.97 2.24 15.51
N ARG A 414 -3.84 1.04 16.08
CA ARG A 414 -2.58 0.57 16.65
C ARG A 414 -1.60 0.22 15.52
N ALA A 415 -2.01 -0.60 14.58
CA ALA A 415 -1.17 -1.06 13.47
C ALA A 415 -0.58 0.09 12.63
N ILE A 416 -1.35 1.17 12.40
CA ILE A 416 -0.85 2.37 11.72
C ILE A 416 0.21 3.10 12.57
N ARG A 417 0.01 3.21 13.89
CA ARG A 417 0.99 3.85 14.79
C ARG A 417 2.27 3.04 14.92
N ASP A 418 2.20 1.73 14.76
CA ASP A 418 3.39 0.87 14.88
C ASP A 418 4.38 1.06 13.73
N VAL A 419 3.91 1.58 12.59
CA VAL A 419 4.74 1.82 11.40
C VAL A 419 4.93 3.30 11.08
N THR A 420 4.38 4.21 11.90
CA THR A 420 4.51 5.66 11.74
C THR A 420 5.11 6.26 13.02
N ALA A 421 5.73 7.44 12.93
CA ALA A 421 6.15 8.19 14.11
C ALA A 421 4.98 8.90 14.81
N ALA A 422 3.77 8.84 14.24
CA ALA A 422 2.61 9.57 14.73
C ALA A 422 2.05 8.96 16.03
N ALA A 423 1.81 9.81 17.04
CA ALA A 423 1.22 9.40 18.30
C ALA A 423 -0.24 8.90 18.16
N LYS A 424 -0.94 9.35 17.11
CA LYS A 424 -2.34 9.01 16.80
C LYS A 424 -2.47 8.66 15.31
N ALA A 425 -3.23 7.61 15.00
CA ALA A 425 -3.64 7.32 13.63
C ALA A 425 -4.79 8.26 13.22
N SER A 426 -4.51 9.21 12.32
CA SER A 426 -5.51 10.15 11.83
C SER A 426 -6.58 9.45 10.98
N PRO A 427 -7.79 10.03 10.85
CA PRO A 427 -8.81 9.54 9.91
C PRO A 427 -8.28 9.45 8.48
N GLN A 428 -7.44 10.41 8.08
CA GLN A 428 -6.78 10.41 6.78
C GLN A 428 -5.88 9.18 6.60
N ALA A 429 -5.01 8.86 7.55
CA ALA A 429 -4.11 7.71 7.43
C ALA A 429 -4.88 6.39 7.31
N LYS A 430 -6.00 6.26 8.03
CA LYS A 430 -6.91 5.10 7.92
C LYS A 430 -7.56 4.99 6.55
N ALA A 431 -8.06 6.11 6.02
CA ALA A 431 -8.64 6.17 4.69
C ALA A 431 -7.60 5.86 3.60
N GLU A 432 -6.35 6.32 3.76
CA GLU A 432 -5.25 6.05 2.83
C GLU A 432 -4.85 4.58 2.83
N ALA A 433 -4.74 3.94 4.00
CA ALA A 433 -4.46 2.51 4.11
C ALA A 433 -5.59 1.66 3.50
N ALA A 434 -6.85 2.01 3.79
CA ALA A 434 -8.00 1.31 3.24
C ALA A 434 -8.13 1.48 1.71
N ALA A 435 -7.89 2.70 1.21
CA ALA A 435 -7.87 2.98 -0.22
C ALA A 435 -6.76 2.25 -0.96
N GLU A 436 -5.57 2.09 -0.35
CA GLU A 436 -4.50 1.30 -0.95
C GLU A 436 -4.93 -0.15 -1.16
N LEU A 437 -5.47 -0.83 -0.12
CA LEU A 437 -5.99 -2.19 -0.26
C LEU A 437 -7.14 -2.31 -1.28
N ALA A 438 -8.06 -1.33 -1.26
CA ALA A 438 -9.24 -1.33 -2.12
C ALA A 438 -8.89 -1.14 -3.60
N LEU A 439 -7.84 -0.36 -3.90
CA LEU A 439 -7.40 -0.10 -5.28
C LEU A 439 -6.24 -0.96 -5.73
N ARG A 440 -5.61 -1.73 -4.83
CA ARG A 440 -4.45 -2.57 -5.12
C ARG A 440 -4.61 -3.46 -6.36
N PRO A 441 -5.77 -4.13 -6.59
CA PRO A 441 -5.96 -4.92 -7.82
C PRO A 441 -5.84 -4.08 -9.09
N ILE A 442 -6.46 -2.90 -9.11
CA ILE A 442 -6.43 -1.99 -10.26
C ILE A 442 -5.07 -1.33 -10.42
N ARG A 443 -4.42 -0.90 -9.32
CA ARG A 443 -3.06 -0.37 -9.36
C ARG A 443 -2.10 -1.40 -9.97
N SER A 444 -2.22 -2.66 -9.58
CA SER A 444 -1.42 -3.76 -10.13
C SER A 444 -1.63 -3.95 -11.64
N LEU A 445 -2.88 -3.82 -12.09
CA LEU A 445 -3.19 -3.83 -13.52
C LEU A 445 -2.47 -2.68 -14.24
N ALA A 446 -2.53 -1.45 -13.70
CA ALA A 446 -1.82 -0.30 -14.27
C ALA A 446 -0.30 -0.51 -14.37
N THR A 447 0.32 -1.14 -13.37
CA THR A 447 1.75 -1.48 -13.39
C THR A 447 2.09 -2.46 -14.52
N SER A 448 1.17 -3.36 -14.88
CA SER A 448 1.36 -4.30 -16.01
C SER A 448 1.12 -3.68 -17.40
N LEU A 449 0.67 -2.42 -17.48
CA LEU A 449 0.37 -1.73 -18.73
C LEU A 449 1.49 -0.77 -19.17
N PRO A 450 1.67 -0.55 -20.49
CA PRO A 450 2.57 0.48 -21.02
C PRO A 450 2.31 1.86 -20.41
N ALA A 451 3.36 2.68 -20.30
CA ALA A 451 3.28 4.00 -19.68
C ALA A 451 2.34 4.98 -20.41
N ASP A 452 2.14 4.78 -21.72
CA ASP A 452 1.27 5.58 -22.57
C ASP A 452 -0.17 5.05 -22.66
N ASP A 453 -0.48 3.91 -22.04
CA ASP A 453 -1.82 3.32 -22.06
C ASP A 453 -2.85 4.26 -21.39
N PRO A 454 -3.97 4.58 -22.07
CA PRO A 454 -4.99 5.47 -21.51
C PRO A 454 -5.62 4.92 -20.23
N THR A 455 -5.73 3.60 -20.09
CA THR A 455 -6.25 2.93 -18.89
C THR A 455 -5.35 3.16 -17.69
N ARG A 456 -4.01 3.14 -17.89
CA ARG A 456 -3.05 3.44 -16.83
C ARG A 456 -3.24 4.87 -16.31
N ARG A 457 -3.39 5.86 -17.22
CA ARG A 457 -3.64 7.26 -16.84
C ARG A 457 -4.96 7.45 -16.10
N GLU A 458 -6.00 6.74 -16.51
CA GLU A 458 -7.31 6.71 -15.84
C GLU A 458 -7.16 6.22 -14.39
N ILE A 459 -6.43 5.12 -14.19
CA ILE A 459 -6.17 4.52 -12.88
C ILE A 459 -5.35 5.47 -11.99
N ASP A 460 -4.29 6.07 -12.51
CA ASP A 460 -3.45 7.01 -11.75
C ASP A 460 -4.28 8.22 -11.26
N THR A 461 -5.18 8.71 -12.11
CA THR A 461 -6.11 9.81 -11.76
C THR A 461 -7.11 9.36 -10.68
N MET A 462 -7.66 8.15 -10.81
CA MET A 462 -8.61 7.56 -9.86
C MET A 462 -8.05 7.51 -8.43
N GLN A 463 -6.77 7.10 -8.26
CA GLN A 463 -6.18 6.85 -6.94
C GLN A 463 -6.29 8.05 -5.99
N ALA A 464 -6.01 9.25 -6.49
CA ALA A 464 -6.01 10.45 -5.66
C ALA A 464 -7.43 10.90 -5.27
N VAL A 465 -8.41 10.70 -6.17
CA VAL A 465 -9.82 11.02 -5.91
C VAL A 465 -10.41 10.02 -4.92
N TYR A 466 -10.21 8.73 -5.16
CA TYR A 466 -10.78 7.65 -4.36
C TYR A 466 -10.27 7.67 -2.92
N ARG A 467 -8.98 7.97 -2.69
CA ARG A 467 -8.42 8.20 -1.34
C ARG A 467 -9.20 9.26 -0.56
N ARG A 468 -9.65 10.34 -1.22
CA ARG A 468 -10.46 11.39 -0.59
C ARG A 468 -11.91 11.00 -0.42
N ALA A 469 -12.46 10.20 -1.33
CA ALA A 469 -13.81 9.63 -1.19
C ALA A 469 -13.91 8.69 0.02
N CYS A 470 -12.85 7.92 0.31
CA CYS A 470 -12.75 7.05 1.49
C CYS A 470 -12.81 7.80 2.83
N ARG A 471 -12.70 9.14 2.84
CA ARG A 471 -12.87 9.97 4.04
C ARG A 471 -14.34 10.18 4.43
N LEU A 472 -15.30 9.64 3.67
CA LEU A 472 -16.72 9.70 4.04
C LEU A 472 -16.92 9.07 5.43
N ARG A 473 -17.29 9.91 6.40
CA ARG A 473 -17.44 9.56 7.82
C ARG A 473 -18.32 8.33 8.05
N LEU A 474 -19.37 8.16 7.24
CA LEU A 474 -20.29 7.03 7.34
C LEU A 474 -19.59 5.67 7.16
N TYR A 475 -18.51 5.59 6.36
CA TYR A 475 -17.73 4.35 6.25
C TYR A 475 -17.15 3.89 7.59
N ALA A 476 -16.82 4.83 8.48
CA ALA A 476 -16.19 4.56 9.77
C ALA A 476 -17.17 4.60 10.97
N THR A 477 -18.39 5.08 10.77
CA THR A 477 -19.37 5.26 11.87
C THR A 477 -20.63 4.43 11.72
N ALA A 478 -21.03 4.06 10.50
CA ALA A 478 -22.17 3.17 10.28
C ALA A 478 -21.76 1.70 10.49
N ASP A 479 -22.70 0.86 10.94
CA ASP A 479 -22.55 -0.59 10.93
C ASP A 479 -23.07 -1.10 9.57
N TRP A 480 -22.15 -1.34 8.63
CA TRP A 480 -22.48 -1.72 7.25
C TRP A 480 -21.52 -2.80 6.75
N LYS A 481 -21.96 -3.55 5.73
CA LYS A 481 -21.18 -4.59 5.08
C LYS A 481 -21.61 -4.75 3.63
N VAL A 482 -20.78 -5.44 2.83
CA VAL A 482 -21.20 -5.90 1.51
C VAL A 482 -22.16 -7.08 1.68
N THR A 483 -23.41 -6.90 1.30
CA THR A 483 -24.51 -7.86 1.49
C THR A 483 -24.64 -8.85 0.34
N GLY A 484 -24.08 -8.52 -0.83
CA GLY A 484 -24.24 -9.32 -2.06
C GLY A 484 -25.61 -9.15 -2.72
N ARG A 485 -26.43 -8.18 -2.28
CA ARG A 485 -27.66 -7.77 -2.96
C ARG A 485 -27.35 -7.31 -4.38
N THR A 486 -28.32 -7.50 -5.27
CA THR A 486 -28.30 -6.87 -6.60
C THR A 486 -28.36 -5.34 -6.44
N PRO A 487 -27.82 -4.56 -7.41
CA PRO A 487 -27.91 -3.10 -7.36
C PRO A 487 -29.35 -2.58 -7.15
N GLU A 488 -30.34 -3.26 -7.74
CA GLU A 488 -31.77 -2.93 -7.61
C GLU A 488 -32.28 -3.14 -6.19
N GLU A 489 -32.03 -4.33 -5.60
CA GLU A 489 -32.41 -4.62 -4.21
C GLU A 489 -31.73 -3.68 -3.21
N LEU A 490 -30.48 -3.28 -3.53
CA LEU A 490 -29.73 -2.35 -2.70
C LEU A 490 -30.28 -0.92 -2.78
N LEU A 491 -30.67 -0.46 -3.98
CA LEU A 491 -31.35 0.82 -4.16
C LEU A 491 -32.68 0.86 -3.40
N ASP A 492 -33.50 -0.19 -3.52
CA ASP A 492 -34.79 -0.26 -2.83
C ASP A 492 -34.60 -0.17 -1.31
N ALA A 493 -33.65 -0.92 -0.76
CA ALA A 493 -33.30 -0.84 0.65
C ALA A 493 -32.80 0.56 1.05
N ALA A 494 -31.95 1.19 0.25
CA ALA A 494 -31.44 2.53 0.50
C ALA A 494 -32.54 3.61 0.48
N LEU A 495 -33.54 3.46 -0.40
CA LEU A 495 -34.71 4.35 -0.45
C LEU A 495 -35.61 4.16 0.78
N VAL A 496 -35.77 2.91 1.26
CA VAL A 496 -36.48 2.63 2.51
C VAL A 496 -35.78 3.28 3.70
N GLU A 497 -34.45 3.17 3.78
CA GLU A 497 -33.65 3.85 4.81
C GLU A 497 -33.82 5.37 4.76
N LEU A 498 -33.75 5.97 3.56
CA LEU A 498 -33.92 7.41 3.38
C LEU A 498 -35.28 7.88 3.89
N ASN A 499 -36.36 7.23 3.47
CA ASN A 499 -37.73 7.58 3.87
C ASN A 499 -37.98 7.37 5.38
N SER A 500 -37.33 6.39 5.99
CA SER A 500 -37.47 6.09 7.42
C SER A 500 -36.65 7.03 8.31
N SER A 501 -35.58 7.63 7.78
CA SER A 501 -34.62 8.46 8.53
C SER A 501 -35.14 9.85 8.97
N VAL A 502 -36.35 10.24 8.54
CA VAL A 502 -36.98 11.54 8.85
C VAL A 502 -37.30 11.70 10.36
N ASN A 503 -37.45 10.61 11.11
CA ASN A 503 -37.97 10.65 12.49
C ASN A 503 -36.94 10.31 13.60
N THR A 504 -35.67 10.01 13.29
CA THR A 504 -34.71 9.60 14.33
C THR A 504 -33.25 9.96 13.99
N PRO A 505 -32.84 11.24 14.16
CA PRO A 505 -31.44 11.63 14.02
C PRO A 505 -30.71 11.42 15.35
N THR A 506 -30.45 10.16 15.72
CA THR A 506 -29.59 9.83 16.87
C THR A 506 -28.52 8.84 16.45
N GLY A 507 -27.36 9.37 16.04
CA GLY A 507 -26.03 8.76 16.23
C GLY A 507 -25.66 7.43 15.55
N ALA A 508 -26.61 6.64 15.06
CA ALA A 508 -26.39 5.33 14.42
C ALA A 508 -27.69 4.86 13.73
N GLY A 509 -28.27 5.67 12.85
CA GLY A 509 -29.47 5.25 12.10
C GLY A 509 -29.17 4.09 11.13
N ASP A 510 -30.22 3.47 10.58
CA ASP A 510 -30.12 2.56 9.42
C ASP A 510 -29.55 3.34 8.21
N TYR A 511 -28.23 3.35 8.07
CA TYR A 511 -27.48 3.87 6.92
C TYR A 511 -26.72 2.75 6.21
N SER A 512 -27.02 1.48 6.51
CA SER A 512 -26.23 0.35 6.01
C SER A 512 -26.34 0.25 4.50
N ALA A 513 -27.56 0.24 3.95
CA ALA A 513 -27.81 0.10 2.52
C ALA A 513 -27.33 1.34 1.75
N ARG A 514 -27.57 2.55 2.28
CA ARG A 514 -27.05 3.79 1.68
C ARG A 514 -25.53 3.82 1.64
N THR A 515 -24.87 3.40 2.72
CA THR A 515 -23.40 3.37 2.80
C THR A 515 -22.81 2.32 1.87
N GLU A 516 -23.40 1.12 1.82
CA GLU A 516 -22.99 0.08 0.87
C GLU A 516 -23.14 0.56 -0.59
N LEU A 517 -24.27 1.19 -0.94
CA LEU A 517 -24.51 1.72 -2.27
C LEU A 517 -23.47 2.79 -2.67
N ALA A 518 -23.15 3.70 -1.75
CA ALA A 518 -22.12 4.72 -1.97
C ALA A 518 -20.72 4.11 -2.12
N ALA A 519 -20.39 3.08 -1.33
CA ALA A 519 -19.09 2.40 -1.38
C ALA A 519 -18.86 1.68 -2.73
N LEU A 520 -19.89 1.07 -3.30
CA LEU A 520 -19.85 0.46 -4.63
C LEU A 520 -19.78 1.53 -5.73
N ALA A 521 -20.65 2.54 -5.67
CA ALA A 521 -20.76 3.56 -6.70
C ALA A 521 -19.52 4.47 -6.80
N GLN A 522 -18.90 4.83 -5.67
CA GLN A 522 -17.72 5.71 -5.67
C GLN A 522 -16.59 5.12 -6.52
N PHE A 523 -16.45 3.80 -6.59
CA PHE A 523 -15.41 3.14 -7.36
C PHE A 523 -15.54 3.50 -8.85
N HIS A 524 -16.75 3.42 -9.40
CA HIS A 524 -17.00 3.74 -10.80
C HIS A 524 -16.98 5.24 -11.06
N LEU A 525 -17.51 6.04 -10.13
CA LEU A 525 -17.51 7.50 -10.23
C LEU A 525 -16.09 8.07 -10.28
N THR A 526 -15.17 7.56 -9.46
CA THR A 526 -13.77 8.03 -9.47
C THR A 526 -12.99 7.44 -10.63
N ARG A 527 -13.18 6.16 -10.98
CA ARG A 527 -12.52 5.51 -12.12
C ARG A 527 -12.79 6.28 -13.41
N ARG A 528 -14.06 6.60 -13.66
CA ARG A 528 -14.51 7.28 -14.89
C ARG A 528 -14.32 8.80 -14.87
N GLY A 529 -13.78 9.36 -13.77
CA GLY A 529 -13.58 10.79 -13.61
C GLY A 529 -14.87 11.61 -13.55
N SER A 530 -16.01 10.94 -13.29
CA SER A 530 -17.32 11.55 -13.03
C SER A 530 -17.35 12.24 -11.67
N LEU A 531 -16.51 11.79 -10.73
CA LEU A 531 -16.19 12.48 -9.49
C LEU A 531 -14.69 12.81 -9.47
N ARG A 532 -14.33 14.05 -9.16
CA ARG A 532 -12.93 14.54 -9.17
C ARG A 532 -12.55 15.21 -7.86
N ARG A 533 -11.24 15.40 -7.67
CA ARG A 533 -10.69 16.22 -6.58
C ARG A 533 -11.21 17.64 -6.68
N GLU A 534 -11.36 18.29 -5.53
CA GLU A 534 -11.70 19.70 -5.50
C GLU A 534 -10.65 20.54 -6.25
N PRO A 535 -11.06 21.61 -6.96
CA PRO A 535 -10.13 22.43 -7.74
C PRO A 535 -9.08 23.11 -6.85
N PHE A 536 -7.79 22.96 -7.17
CA PHE A 536 -6.71 23.65 -6.46
C PHE A 536 -6.39 25.00 -7.12
N GLY A 537 -6.36 26.08 -6.34
CA GLY A 537 -5.58 27.28 -6.66
C GLY A 537 -6.04 28.26 -7.76
N SER A 538 -7.18 28.11 -8.45
CA SER A 538 -7.55 29.07 -9.52
C SER A 538 -9.03 29.47 -9.61
N GLY A 539 -9.93 28.90 -8.80
CA GLY A 539 -11.37 29.10 -8.94
C GLY A 539 -11.99 30.32 -8.23
N GLY A 540 -11.17 31.23 -7.69
CA GLY A 540 -11.64 32.34 -6.85
C GLY A 540 -12.35 31.88 -5.57
N THR A 541 -12.98 32.81 -4.84
CA THR A 541 -13.78 32.49 -3.62
C THR A 541 -15.04 31.69 -3.91
N ASN A 542 -15.46 31.60 -5.19
CA ASN A 542 -16.74 31.04 -5.59
C ASN A 542 -16.66 29.56 -5.99
N ALA A 543 -15.50 29.00 -6.34
CA ALA A 543 -15.41 27.59 -6.73
C ALA A 543 -15.80 26.65 -5.58
N ASP A 544 -16.45 25.53 -5.93
CA ASP A 544 -16.80 24.50 -4.96
C ASP A 544 -15.56 23.78 -4.45
N LYS A 545 -15.28 23.94 -3.16
CA LYS A 545 -14.11 23.35 -2.47
C LYS A 545 -14.43 22.05 -1.73
N ARG A 546 -15.67 21.55 -1.83
CA ARG A 546 -16.09 20.29 -1.20
C ARG A 546 -15.26 19.13 -1.69
N GLY A 547 -14.87 18.23 -0.79
CA GLY A 547 -14.18 17.00 -1.18
C GLY A 547 -15.12 16.04 -1.91
N PRO A 548 -14.60 15.01 -2.61
CA PRO A 548 -15.40 13.93 -3.17
C PRO A 548 -16.35 13.27 -2.15
N HIS A 549 -15.93 13.14 -0.90
CA HIS A 549 -16.73 12.57 0.19
C HIS A 549 -17.97 13.41 0.54
N ASP A 550 -17.90 14.74 0.43
CA ASP A 550 -19.04 15.62 0.69
C ASP A 550 -20.10 15.50 -0.41
N VAL A 551 -19.67 15.38 -1.67
CA VAL A 551 -20.57 15.15 -2.81
C VAL A 551 -21.27 13.80 -2.66
N LEU A 552 -20.52 12.75 -2.30
CA LEU A 552 -21.11 11.43 -2.01
C LEU A 552 -22.11 11.49 -0.86
N ARG A 553 -21.80 12.23 0.21
CA ARG A 553 -22.74 12.44 1.33
C ARG A 553 -24.04 13.09 0.85
N ALA A 554 -23.94 14.16 0.06
CA ALA A 554 -25.12 14.84 -0.49
C ALA A 554 -25.95 13.90 -1.37
N MET A 555 -25.32 13.06 -2.20
CA MET A 555 -26.01 12.05 -3.00
C MET A 555 -26.79 11.03 -2.13
N MET A 556 -26.27 10.68 -0.96
CA MET A 556 -26.92 9.72 -0.04
C MET A 556 -28.13 10.30 0.70
N GLU A 557 -28.29 11.62 0.69
CA GLU A 557 -29.36 12.34 1.39
C GLU A 557 -30.58 12.60 0.51
N GLU A 558 -30.52 12.28 -0.78
CA GLU A 558 -31.59 12.55 -1.75
C GLU A 558 -31.96 11.33 -2.61
N THR A 559 -33.25 11.19 -2.93
CA THR A 559 -33.76 10.11 -3.80
C THR A 559 -33.06 10.07 -5.15
N GLN A 560 -32.85 11.22 -5.78
CA GLN A 560 -32.15 11.32 -7.06
C GLN A 560 -30.69 10.87 -6.92
N GLY A 561 -30.02 11.25 -5.84
CA GLY A 561 -28.64 10.86 -5.58
C GLY A 561 -28.47 9.36 -5.41
N LEU A 562 -29.35 8.69 -4.66
CA LEU A 562 -29.34 7.22 -4.57
C LEU A 562 -29.53 6.54 -5.93
N ARG A 563 -30.40 7.08 -6.79
CA ARG A 563 -30.62 6.57 -8.15
C ARG A 563 -29.40 6.79 -9.05
N LEU A 564 -28.69 7.92 -8.90
CA LEU A 564 -27.43 8.17 -9.60
C LEU A 564 -26.31 7.22 -9.13
N LEU A 565 -26.22 6.94 -7.83
CA LEU A 565 -25.27 5.96 -7.29
C LEU A 565 -25.55 4.55 -7.86
N TYR A 566 -26.81 4.13 -7.87
CA TYR A 566 -27.25 2.90 -8.53
C TYR A 566 -26.85 2.87 -10.02
N GLN A 567 -27.14 3.94 -10.78
CA GLN A 567 -26.82 4.00 -12.20
C GLN A 567 -25.31 3.92 -12.45
N ALA A 568 -24.49 4.53 -11.59
CA ALA A 568 -23.04 4.45 -11.66
C ALA A 568 -22.52 3.01 -11.50
N ILE A 569 -23.15 2.19 -10.67
CA ILE A 569 -22.83 0.76 -10.51
C ILE A 569 -23.18 -0.01 -11.78
N ILE A 570 -24.41 0.16 -12.29
CA ILE A 570 -24.89 -0.51 -13.50
C ILE A 570 -23.99 -0.18 -14.70
N ASP A 571 -23.68 1.10 -14.91
CA ASP A 571 -22.86 1.53 -16.03
C ASP A 571 -21.40 1.14 -15.89
N GLY A 572 -20.87 1.27 -14.68
CA GLY A 572 -19.49 0.90 -14.38
C GLY A 572 -19.22 -0.59 -14.57
N ARG A 573 -20.11 -1.46 -14.09
CA ARG A 573 -20.03 -2.92 -14.32
C ARG A 573 -20.20 -3.30 -15.79
N ALA A 574 -20.95 -2.51 -16.55
CA ALA A 574 -21.06 -2.64 -18.01
C ALA A 574 -19.86 -2.03 -18.77
N GLY A 575 -18.84 -1.51 -18.08
CA GLY A 575 -17.68 -0.90 -18.71
C GLY A 575 -17.96 0.47 -19.34
N ARG A 576 -19.08 1.11 -19.03
CA ARG A 576 -19.46 2.44 -19.53
C ARG A 576 -19.13 3.54 -18.53
N LYS A 577 -19.23 4.79 -18.97
CA LYS A 577 -19.25 5.94 -18.05
C LYS A 577 -20.63 6.05 -17.40
N PRO A 578 -20.72 6.40 -16.10
CA PRO A 578 -21.97 6.65 -15.42
C PRO A 578 -22.82 7.69 -16.16
N ARG A 579 -24.11 7.39 -16.35
CA ARG A 579 -25.08 8.28 -17.01
C ARG A 579 -26.02 8.96 -16.02
N VAL A 580 -26.52 10.13 -16.40
CA VAL A 580 -27.45 10.94 -15.61
C VAL A 580 -28.85 10.29 -15.61
N VAL A 581 -29.49 10.25 -14.45
CA VAL A 581 -30.90 9.88 -14.29
C VAL A 581 -31.72 11.01 -13.69
N ASP A 582 -32.99 11.03 -14.06
CA ASP A 582 -33.99 11.93 -13.47
C ASP A 582 -34.42 11.46 -12.07
N GLU A 583 -35.30 12.23 -11.43
CA GLU A 583 -35.88 11.87 -10.13
C GLU A 583 -36.60 10.52 -10.16
N ASN A 584 -37.04 10.05 -11.34
CA ASN A 584 -37.73 8.77 -11.57
C ASN A 584 -36.78 7.61 -11.89
N GLY A 585 -35.46 7.85 -11.94
CA GLY A 585 -34.46 6.84 -12.30
C GLY A 585 -34.38 6.56 -13.80
N ARG A 586 -34.99 7.40 -14.64
CA ARG A 586 -34.92 7.28 -16.10
C ARG A 586 -33.72 8.03 -16.63
N LEU A 587 -33.06 7.46 -17.64
CA LEU A 587 -31.90 8.08 -18.29
C LEU A 587 -32.29 9.40 -18.93
N VAL A 588 -31.50 10.44 -18.63
CA VAL A 588 -31.70 11.78 -19.17
C VAL A 588 -30.97 11.89 -20.51
N ARG A 589 -31.66 12.48 -21.48
CA ARG A 589 -31.14 12.75 -22.83
C ARG A 589 -30.94 14.23 -23.07
N GLY A 590 -29.88 14.57 -23.79
CA GLY A 590 -29.51 15.93 -24.16
C GLY A 590 -28.02 16.21 -24.06
N ARG A 591 -27.65 17.38 -23.52
CA ARG A 591 -26.24 17.80 -23.42
C ARG A 591 -25.96 18.60 -22.15
N ILE A 592 -24.75 18.43 -21.62
CA ILE A 592 -24.18 19.31 -20.59
C ILE A 592 -23.25 20.31 -21.30
N SER A 593 -23.51 21.60 -21.10
CA SER A 593 -22.65 22.67 -21.65
C SER A 593 -21.29 22.72 -20.92
N GLU A 594 -20.30 23.43 -21.49
CA GLU A 594 -19.01 23.69 -20.83
C GLU A 594 -19.15 24.36 -19.44
N ASN A 595 -20.30 24.98 -19.17
CA ASN A 595 -20.60 25.64 -17.90
C ASN A 595 -21.37 24.73 -16.92
N GLY A 596 -21.44 23.42 -17.16
CA GLY A 596 -22.14 22.45 -16.31
C GLY A 596 -23.65 22.34 -16.56
N VAL A 597 -24.27 23.38 -17.15
CA VAL A 597 -25.72 23.45 -17.32
C VAL A 597 -26.26 22.33 -18.22
N LEU A 598 -27.23 21.59 -17.67
CA LEU A 598 -27.97 20.53 -18.33
C LEU A 598 -29.05 21.11 -19.28
N THR A 599 -28.98 20.75 -20.56
CA THR A 599 -30.04 21.02 -21.55
C THR A 599 -30.69 19.70 -21.97
N LEU A 600 -31.99 19.56 -21.71
CA LEU A 600 -32.76 18.37 -22.07
C LEU A 600 -33.09 18.36 -23.56
N ASP A 601 -32.88 17.23 -24.20
CA ASP A 601 -33.28 16.95 -25.59
C ASP A 601 -33.72 15.50 -25.70
N VAL A 602 -35.00 15.26 -26.00
CA VAL A 602 -35.60 13.91 -26.00
C VAL A 602 -35.02 13.03 -27.10
N ASP A 603 -34.62 13.65 -28.22
CA ASP A 603 -33.99 12.99 -29.36
C ASP A 603 -32.46 12.97 -29.27
N GLY A 604 -31.90 13.60 -28.23
CA GLY A 604 -30.47 13.66 -27.97
C GLY A 604 -29.88 12.38 -27.39
N ASP A 605 -28.55 12.39 -27.25
CA ASP A 605 -27.81 11.29 -26.62
C ASP A 605 -28.04 11.26 -25.11
N GLU A 606 -27.84 10.09 -24.52
CA GLU A 606 -27.84 9.93 -23.07
C GLU A 606 -26.63 10.64 -22.46
N ILE A 607 -26.87 11.34 -21.36
CA ILE A 607 -25.89 12.26 -20.78
C ILE A 607 -24.99 11.53 -19.79
N GLU A 608 -23.68 11.69 -19.94
CA GLU A 608 -22.68 11.20 -18.98
C GLU A 608 -22.62 12.11 -17.75
N ILE A 609 -22.43 11.52 -16.56
CA ILE A 609 -22.20 12.26 -15.32
C ILE A 609 -20.84 12.96 -15.41
N ALA A 610 -20.86 14.28 -15.32
CA ALA A 610 -19.68 15.13 -15.18
C ALA A 610 -19.55 15.68 -13.75
N ASP A 611 -18.31 15.81 -13.26
CA ASP A 611 -18.02 16.30 -11.90
C ASP A 611 -18.59 17.70 -11.62
N GLN A 612 -18.48 18.60 -12.60
CA GLN A 612 -19.05 19.94 -12.49
C GLN A 612 -20.57 19.91 -12.33
N TRP A 613 -21.26 19.10 -13.14
CA TRP A 613 -22.72 18.95 -13.04
C TRP A 613 -23.15 18.38 -11.69
N LEU A 614 -22.44 17.36 -11.17
CA LEU A 614 -22.71 16.83 -9.82
C LEU A 614 -22.59 17.93 -8.75
N ARG A 615 -21.58 18.79 -8.85
CA ARG A 615 -21.24 19.77 -7.82
C ARG A 615 -22.03 21.07 -7.91
N GLU A 616 -22.38 21.51 -9.11
CA GLU A 616 -22.97 22.83 -9.36
C GLU A 616 -24.46 22.79 -9.63
N ASP A 617 -24.99 21.69 -10.19
CA ASP A 617 -26.39 21.55 -10.57
C ASP A 617 -27.14 20.49 -9.77
N ALA A 618 -26.63 19.25 -9.73
CA ALA A 618 -27.33 18.14 -9.08
C ALA A 618 -27.29 18.26 -7.54
N PHE A 619 -26.11 18.51 -6.98
CA PHE A 619 -25.91 18.64 -5.53
C PHE A 619 -25.17 19.95 -5.20
N PRO A 620 -25.76 21.12 -5.49
CA PRO A 620 -25.11 22.41 -5.32
C PRO A 620 -24.69 22.66 -3.87
N ARG A 621 -23.60 23.40 -3.69
CA ARG A 621 -23.19 23.82 -2.34
C ARG A 621 -24.34 24.61 -1.67
N PRO A 622 -24.67 24.32 -0.41
CA PRO A 622 -25.67 25.08 0.33
C PRO A 622 -25.36 26.59 0.25
N GLY A 623 -26.30 27.36 -0.31
CA GLY A 623 -26.20 28.82 -0.44
C GLY A 623 -25.66 29.37 -1.76
N ARG A 624 -25.17 28.55 -2.72
CA ARG A 624 -24.67 29.04 -4.02
C ARG A 624 -25.77 29.22 -5.08
N ASN A 625 -26.82 28.40 -5.05
CA ASN A 625 -27.99 28.49 -5.93
C ASN A 625 -29.24 29.07 -5.26
N GLN A 626 -29.09 29.99 -4.31
CA GLN A 626 -30.13 31.00 -4.07
C GLN A 626 -29.97 32.15 -5.09
N GLN A 627 -29.97 31.83 -6.39
CA GLN A 627 -30.73 32.71 -7.28
C GLN A 627 -32.19 32.58 -6.81
N GLN A 628 -32.81 33.73 -6.63
CA GLN A 628 -34.17 33.93 -6.13
C GLN A 628 -35.17 32.96 -6.78
N MET A 629 -35.32 31.76 -6.24
CA MET A 629 -36.67 31.27 -6.03
C MET A 629 -37.28 32.24 -5.02
N PRO A 630 -38.50 32.75 -5.22
CA PRO A 630 -39.19 33.41 -4.13
C PRO A 630 -39.14 32.41 -3.00
N THR A 631 -38.48 32.80 -1.90
CA THR A 631 -38.55 32.07 -0.64
C THR A 631 -39.99 31.59 -0.54
N PRO A 632 -40.30 30.26 -0.54
CA PRO A 632 -41.64 29.85 -0.15
C PRO A 632 -41.86 30.60 1.15
N PRO A 633 -42.87 31.49 1.20
CA PRO A 633 -42.89 32.59 2.14
C PRO A 633 -42.41 32.01 3.45
N GLN A 634 -41.26 32.51 3.93
CA GLN A 634 -40.92 32.17 5.31
C GLN A 634 -42.22 32.47 6.02
N PRO A 635 -42.83 31.47 6.70
CA PRO A 635 -44.03 31.74 7.44
C PRO A 635 -43.70 33.02 8.17
N SER A 636 -44.55 34.04 7.99
CA SER A 636 -44.29 35.33 8.64
C SER A 636 -43.98 35.03 10.10
N SER A 637 -43.37 35.96 10.85
CA SER A 637 -43.19 35.75 12.30
C SER A 637 -44.47 35.28 13.03
N ASP A 638 -45.63 35.42 12.37
CA ASP A 638 -46.96 35.00 12.79
C ASP A 638 -47.36 33.56 12.40
N GLU A 639 -46.68 32.89 11.46
CA GLU A 639 -46.94 31.50 11.00
C GLU A 639 -45.85 30.48 11.42
N GLU A 640 -44.66 30.94 11.87
CA GLU A 640 -43.60 30.02 12.30
C GLU A 640 -43.93 29.41 13.66
N THR A 641 -44.26 28.12 13.68
CA THR A 641 -44.44 27.43 14.96
C THR A 641 -43.10 27.28 15.69
N PRO A 642 -43.07 27.33 17.02
CA PRO A 642 -41.86 27.09 17.80
C PRO A 642 -41.17 25.74 17.48
N ALA A 643 -41.93 24.73 17.05
CA ALA A 643 -41.41 23.43 16.63
C ALA A 643 -40.62 23.51 15.33
N MET A 644 -41.11 24.28 14.34
CA MET A 644 -40.40 24.54 13.08
C MET A 644 -39.13 25.35 13.32
N ALA A 645 -39.20 26.37 14.17
CA ALA A 645 -38.04 27.14 14.59
C ALA A 645 -36.98 26.26 15.25
N LEU A 646 -37.39 25.37 16.17
CA LEU A 646 -36.50 24.43 16.83
C LEU A 646 -35.82 23.47 15.85
N ALA A 647 -36.56 22.89 14.90
CA ALA A 647 -36.01 21.99 13.88
C ALA A 647 -34.98 22.70 13.00
N ARG A 648 -35.28 23.93 12.56
CA ARG A 648 -34.35 24.79 11.81
C ARG A 648 -33.07 25.08 12.60
N TYR A 649 -33.20 25.48 13.87
CA TYR A 649 -32.01 25.77 14.69
C TYR A 649 -31.17 24.52 14.97
N LYS A 650 -31.78 23.34 15.18
CA LYS A 650 -31.06 22.07 15.27
C LYS A 650 -30.23 21.79 14.01
N LYS A 651 -30.85 21.93 12.83
CA LYS A 651 -30.16 21.77 11.54
C LYS A 651 -29.00 22.76 11.39
N ASN A 652 -29.22 24.03 11.73
CA ASN A 652 -28.18 25.07 11.64
C ASN A 652 -27.00 24.82 12.58
N VAL A 653 -27.24 24.28 13.78
CA VAL A 653 -26.16 23.88 14.70
C VAL A 653 -25.32 22.74 14.11
N GLY A 654 -25.96 21.75 13.48
CA GLY A 654 -25.25 20.67 12.76
C GLY A 654 -24.34 21.21 11.65
N LEU A 655 -24.90 22.05 10.77
CA LEU A 655 -24.14 22.68 9.68
C LEU A 655 -22.97 23.53 10.18
N ALA A 656 -23.13 24.23 11.30
CA ALA A 656 -22.05 25.03 11.89
C ALA A 656 -20.93 24.16 12.46
N LEU A 657 -21.27 22.98 12.99
CA LEU A 657 -20.27 22.02 13.49
C LEU A 657 -19.49 21.39 12.34
N ASP A 658 -20.16 20.95 11.27
CA ASP A 658 -19.50 20.42 10.07
C ASP A 658 -18.54 21.45 9.46
N ALA A 659 -18.97 22.72 9.39
CA ALA A 659 -18.13 23.81 8.91
C ALA A 659 -16.90 24.03 9.81
N LEU A 660 -17.06 23.93 11.13
CA LEU A 660 -15.94 24.06 12.08
C LEU A 660 -14.95 22.90 11.93
N GLU A 661 -15.44 21.65 11.85
CA GLU A 661 -14.62 20.46 11.61
C GLU A 661 -13.77 20.64 10.34
N GLN A 662 -14.39 21.03 9.22
CA GLN A 662 -13.67 21.28 7.96
C GLN A 662 -12.58 22.36 8.08
N GLN A 663 -12.84 23.44 8.83
CA GLN A 663 -11.83 24.47 9.04
C GLN A 663 -10.64 23.97 9.88
N VAL A 664 -10.88 23.09 10.84
CA VAL A 664 -9.80 22.46 11.62
C VAL A 664 -8.96 21.55 10.73
N GLU A 665 -9.59 20.71 9.91
CA GLU A 665 -8.87 19.85 8.94
C GLU A 665 -8.03 20.68 7.95
N ASN A 666 -8.60 21.75 7.38
CA ASN A 666 -7.86 22.65 6.49
C ASN A 666 -6.64 23.28 7.17
N LEU A 667 -6.73 23.53 8.47
CA LEU A 667 -5.65 24.12 9.27
C LEU A 667 -4.55 23.10 9.59
N GLU A 668 -4.91 21.81 9.71
CA GLU A 668 -3.97 20.69 9.83
C GLU A 668 -3.29 20.35 8.48
N GLU A 669 -3.99 20.51 7.35
CA GLU A 669 -3.43 20.29 6.00
C GLU A 669 -2.49 21.43 5.54
N LEU A 670 -2.53 22.59 6.18
CA LEU A 670 -1.66 23.70 5.86
C LEU A 670 -0.24 23.39 6.32
N THR A 671 0.62 22.92 5.42
CA THR A 671 2.00 22.52 5.70
C THR A 671 3.02 23.54 5.20
N ASP A 672 4.22 23.54 5.78
CA ASP A 672 5.36 24.25 5.23
C ASP A 672 6.09 23.43 4.14
N GLY A 673 7.18 23.95 3.59
CA GLY A 673 7.99 23.24 2.58
C GLY A 673 8.62 21.92 3.05
N SER A 674 8.51 21.58 4.35
CA SER A 674 8.99 20.32 4.94
C SER A 674 7.87 19.31 5.19
N ALA A 675 6.64 19.60 4.73
CA ALA A 675 5.43 18.80 4.97
C ALA A 675 5.00 18.70 6.44
N THR A 676 5.52 19.58 7.31
CA THR A 676 5.08 19.69 8.71
C THR A 676 3.88 20.65 8.78
N PRO A 677 2.78 20.33 9.49
CA PRO A 677 1.66 21.24 9.66
C PRO A 677 2.10 22.57 10.30
N LEU A 678 1.74 23.69 9.66
CA LEU A 678 2.15 25.04 10.06
C LEU A 678 1.66 25.39 11.47
N VAL A 679 0.51 24.84 11.87
CA VAL A 679 -0.05 24.99 13.22
C VAL A 679 0.85 24.35 14.29
N GLU A 680 1.58 23.27 13.98
CA GLU A 680 2.52 22.64 14.91
C GLU A 680 3.79 23.48 15.08
N ILE A 681 4.20 24.19 14.03
CA ILE A 681 5.38 25.07 14.04
C ILE A 681 5.07 26.39 14.75
N GLN A 682 3.97 27.03 14.38
CA GLN A 682 3.63 28.38 14.83
C GLN A 682 2.81 28.39 16.12
N GLY A 683 2.15 27.26 16.43
CA GLY A 683 1.19 27.17 17.52
C GLY A 683 -0.09 27.98 17.25
N TRP A 684 -1.17 27.63 17.94
CA TRP A 684 -2.38 28.44 17.98
C TRP A 684 -2.95 28.43 19.39
N ALA A 685 -3.04 29.62 20.00
CA ALA A 685 -3.58 29.78 21.35
C ALA A 685 -5.11 29.60 21.36
N THR A 686 -5.58 28.36 21.44
CA THR A 686 -6.99 28.00 21.33
C THR A 686 -7.76 28.02 22.65
N ALA A 687 -7.12 28.34 23.78
CA ALA A 687 -7.75 28.24 25.11
C ALA A 687 -9.11 28.95 25.22
N GLY A 688 -9.25 30.14 24.64
CA GLY A 688 -10.52 30.87 24.61
C GLY A 688 -11.59 30.23 23.70
N LEU A 689 -11.17 29.63 22.59
CA LEU A 689 -12.06 28.89 21.69
C LEU A 689 -12.54 27.59 22.35
N VAL A 690 -11.61 26.82 22.94
CA VAL A 690 -11.91 25.58 23.68
C VAL A 690 -12.89 25.85 24.80
N LYS A 691 -12.70 26.91 25.59
CA LYS A 691 -13.64 27.29 26.65
C LYS A 691 -15.05 27.52 26.12
N ARG A 692 -15.21 28.24 25.00
CA ARG A 692 -16.53 28.48 24.38
C ARG A 692 -17.16 27.20 23.84
N ILE A 693 -16.35 26.29 23.28
CA ILE A 693 -16.81 24.98 22.83
C ILE A 693 -17.27 24.14 24.02
N ASP A 694 -16.54 24.13 25.15
CA ASP A 694 -16.94 23.42 26.36
C ASP A 694 -18.24 23.95 26.98
N GLU A 695 -18.45 25.28 26.95
CA GLU A 695 -19.70 25.91 27.35
C GLU A 695 -20.88 25.46 26.46
N LEU A 696 -20.67 25.41 25.14
CA LEU A 696 -21.65 24.88 24.20
C LEU A 696 -21.90 23.39 24.42
N ARG A 697 -20.85 22.58 24.63
CA ARG A 697 -20.94 21.15 24.96
C ARG A 697 -21.81 20.94 26.19
N THR A 698 -21.58 21.70 27.25
CA THR A 698 -22.34 21.60 28.50
C THR A 698 -23.83 21.85 28.27
N ARG A 699 -24.17 22.85 27.44
CA ARG A 699 -25.57 23.15 27.07
C ARG A 699 -26.20 22.03 26.23
N LEU A 700 -25.47 21.50 25.27
CA LEU A 700 -25.92 20.38 24.44
C LEU A 700 -26.12 19.11 25.28
N SER A 701 -25.19 18.77 26.17
CA SER A 701 -25.30 17.63 27.09
C SER A 701 -26.49 17.76 28.04
N PHE A 702 -26.81 18.99 28.48
CA PHE A 702 -28.03 19.24 29.25
C PHE A 702 -29.29 18.95 28.43
N TRP A 703 -29.36 19.41 27.18
CA TRP A 703 -30.50 19.13 26.28
C TRP A 703 -30.62 17.65 25.94
N ASP A 704 -29.51 16.96 25.75
CA ASP A 704 -29.48 15.51 25.53
C ASP A 704 -30.02 14.74 26.76
N SER A 705 -29.57 15.11 27.95
CA SER A 705 -30.09 14.56 29.21
C SER A 705 -31.57 14.88 29.43
N LEU A 706 -32.04 16.04 28.95
CA LEU A 706 -33.45 16.42 28.98
C LEU A 706 -34.27 15.57 27.99
N ALA A 707 -33.79 15.37 26.76
CA ALA A 707 -34.42 14.53 25.74
C ALA A 707 -34.59 13.08 26.22
N HIS A 708 -33.54 12.49 26.82
CA HIS A 708 -33.61 11.16 27.42
C HIS A 708 -34.64 11.07 28.55
N ARG A 709 -34.79 12.12 29.37
CA ARG A 709 -35.81 12.16 30.43
C ARG A 709 -37.22 12.28 29.87
N ILE A 710 -37.42 13.06 28.80
CA ILE A 710 -38.72 13.19 28.11
C ILE A 710 -39.11 11.84 27.49
N ALA A 711 -38.20 11.18 26.76
CA ALA A 711 -38.44 9.88 26.15
C ALA A 711 -38.82 8.80 27.17
N ARG A 712 -38.15 8.76 28.34
CA ARG A 712 -38.50 7.85 29.44
C ARG A 712 -39.88 8.13 30.08
N ARG A 713 -40.37 9.37 29.96
CA ARG A 713 -41.66 9.79 30.53
C ARG A 713 -42.81 9.48 29.58
N GLU A 714 -42.56 9.54 28.27
CA GLU A 714 -43.51 9.18 27.20
C GLU A 714 -43.59 7.66 26.99
N HIS A 715 -42.52 6.93 27.32
CA HIS A 715 -42.48 5.48 27.41
C HIS A 715 -42.07 5.03 28.82
N PRO A 716 -42.97 5.12 29.83
CA PRO A 716 -42.69 4.51 31.12
C PRO A 716 -42.45 3.02 30.87
N ALA A 717 -41.35 2.49 31.41
CA ALA A 717 -41.07 1.06 31.35
C ALA A 717 -42.34 0.32 31.79
N THR A 718 -42.88 -0.53 30.92
CA THR A 718 -43.90 -1.49 31.31
C THR A 718 -43.24 -2.38 32.35
N GLU A 719 -43.52 -2.12 33.63
CA GLU A 719 -43.32 -3.08 34.70
C GLU A 719 -44.17 -4.31 34.35
N THR A 720 -43.51 -5.34 33.85
CA THR A 720 -43.99 -6.72 33.93
C THR A 720 -42.90 -7.52 34.61
N ASP A 721 -43.27 -8.04 35.78
CA ASP A 721 -42.66 -9.16 36.50
C ASP A 721 -42.33 -10.36 35.60
#